data_AF-A0A5S9XN75-F1
#
_entry.id   AF-A0A5S9XN75-F1
#
_cell.length_a   1.000
_cell.length_b   1.000
_cell.length_c   1.000
_cell.angle_alpha   90.00
_cell.angle_beta   90.00
_cell.angle_gamma   90.00
#
_symmetry.space_group_name_H-M   'P 1'
#
loop_
_entity.id
_entity.type
_entity.pdbx_description
1 polymer ?
#
loop_
_entity_poly.entity_id
_entity_poly.type
_entity_poly.pdbx_seq_one_letter_code
_entity_poly.pdbx_strand_id
1 'polypeptide(L)'
;MKFKFQYEEEYIKNSRDVELFACRWLPSSSPRALVFLCHGYGMECSSFMRECGIRLASAGYAVFGMDYEGHGRSKGARCYIKKFSNIVNDCFDYYTSISAKEEYKEKGRFLYGESMGGAVALLLHKKDPSFWNGALLVAPMCKISEKVKPHPVVINLLTRVEDIIPKWKIVPTKDVIDAAFKDPVKREEIRNNKLIYQDKPRLKTALEMLRTSMDLEDTLHEITLPFFVLHGEADIVTDPEISKALFEKASTRDKTIRLYPGMWHGLTSGEPDANVDLVFADIVNWLDARTGDSASLAVTPVHDFTSNVQKVVDGVSNGQGKSKRPQASLLCGLNGGGRRLVKRMYTPGAEKPEYATAKIAVWWDMKDCPIPEGYDARLVRPSIEAAFNELGYSGPISITGYSDQRETPCQILRGLSSTGVAVAQIIPESRCSLMYSNMLEWRDLNPPPATMMLVSDQWQHVFAWDLARLQQHTKYNLFLAYSTEPFAGSALRPCGEWIWRNLLETKREFVQDKGSSSCEVSPMFYCKSCSYQGQRVEGFRRHVSSGKHAVKEVTNRIHPELDYLTRTWAKNYTTKPEYATAPIVKLGYSGPVSITGCGDHNKTPDHILRELSSTGVDLAHSIDEVIYSRMFINMKQWKARNPPPATIMLISDGVVMMFENLIADLLQETKYNLFLAYSYRPYKMSVLLTSAEWLWESLLVAASTVSPNFIELQVNMSKPMEEDTNGKTEEEEFNTGPLSVLMMSVKNNTQVLINCRNNRKLLGRVRAFDRHCNMVLENVREMWTEVPKTGKGKKKALPVNRDRFISKMFLRGDSVIIVLRNPK
;
A
#
# COMPACT_ATOMS: atom_id res chain seq x y z
N MET A 1 -14.08 2.28 -15.33
CA MET A 1 -14.19 3.25 -14.20
C MET A 1 -13.72 4.61 -14.71
N LYS A 2 -14.52 5.68 -14.62
CA LYS A 2 -14.01 7.04 -14.87
C LYS A 2 -13.14 7.46 -13.69
N PHE A 3 -11.90 7.90 -13.94
CA PHE A 3 -11.02 8.42 -12.90
C PHE A 3 -11.69 9.62 -12.20
N LYS A 4 -11.58 9.71 -10.86
CA LYS A 4 -12.13 10.82 -10.06
C LYS A 4 -11.32 12.12 -10.16
N PHE A 5 -10.16 12.08 -10.80
CA PHE A 5 -9.29 13.21 -11.06
C PHE A 5 -8.49 12.98 -12.34
N GLN A 6 -7.92 14.06 -12.88
CA GLN A 6 -7.00 14.09 -14.01
C GLN A 6 -5.63 14.56 -13.52
N TYR A 7 -4.55 13.90 -13.96
CA TYR A 7 -3.18 14.31 -13.66
C TYR A 7 -2.52 14.84 -14.93
N GLU A 8 -1.89 16.00 -14.83
CA GLU A 8 -1.18 16.63 -15.94
C GLU A 8 0.19 17.13 -15.50
N GLU A 9 1.11 17.16 -16.44
CA GLU A 9 2.47 17.63 -16.26
C GLU A 9 2.79 18.71 -17.28
N GLU A 10 3.60 19.68 -16.90
CA GLU A 10 4.12 20.69 -17.80
C GLU A 10 5.53 21.12 -17.40
N TYR A 11 6.22 21.74 -18.35
CA TYR A 11 7.48 22.43 -18.10
C TYR A 11 7.29 23.91 -18.39
N ILE A 12 7.68 24.75 -17.43
CA ILE A 12 7.61 26.20 -17.53
C ILE A 12 9.02 26.77 -17.48
N LYS A 13 9.24 27.91 -18.12
CA LYS A 13 10.48 28.67 -17.97
C LYS A 13 10.27 29.82 -17.00
N ASN A 14 11.11 29.92 -15.97
CA ASN A 14 11.08 31.06 -15.06
C ASN A 14 11.74 32.30 -15.67
N SER A 15 11.70 33.42 -14.95
CA SER A 15 12.30 34.71 -15.36
C SER A 15 13.82 34.67 -15.60
N ARG A 16 14.49 33.56 -15.24
CA ARG A 16 15.93 33.33 -15.41
C ARG A 16 16.23 32.28 -16.49
N ASP A 17 15.24 31.95 -17.31
CA ASP A 17 15.29 30.94 -18.39
C ASP A 17 15.64 29.52 -17.90
N VAL A 18 15.35 29.22 -16.63
CA VAL A 18 15.46 27.86 -16.09
C VAL A 18 14.14 27.14 -16.29
N GLU A 19 14.23 25.94 -16.88
CA GLU A 19 13.10 25.05 -17.05
C GLU A 19 12.73 24.36 -15.73
N LEU A 20 11.52 24.61 -15.26
CA LEU A 20 10.94 24.07 -14.04
C LEU A 20 9.82 23.10 -14.38
N PHE A 21 9.79 21.97 -13.71
CA PHE A 21 8.71 21.01 -13.79
C PHE A 21 7.53 21.45 -12.91
N ALA A 22 6.31 21.35 -13.44
CA ALA A 22 5.09 21.52 -12.70
C ALA A 22 4.09 20.41 -12.99
N CYS A 23 3.22 20.13 -12.03
CA CYS A 23 2.20 19.11 -12.16
C CYS A 23 0.90 19.55 -11.49
N ARG A 24 -0.22 18.98 -11.93
CA ARG A 24 -1.54 19.29 -11.39
C ARG A 24 -2.42 18.06 -11.28
N TRP A 25 -3.27 18.04 -10.25
CA TRP A 25 -4.33 17.06 -10.03
C TRP A 25 -5.66 17.79 -10.03
N LEU A 26 -6.46 17.56 -11.07
CA LEU A 26 -7.72 18.26 -11.31
C LEU A 26 -8.90 17.35 -10.99
N PRO A 27 -9.89 17.78 -10.20
CA PRO A 27 -11.10 16.99 -9.96
C PRO A 27 -11.91 16.85 -11.25
N SER A 28 -12.72 15.79 -11.37
CA SER A 28 -13.58 15.59 -12.55
C SER A 28 -14.71 16.63 -12.71
N SER A 29 -14.96 17.45 -11.68
CA SER A 29 -15.95 18.52 -11.65
C SER A 29 -15.28 19.88 -11.42
N SER A 30 -16.03 20.99 -11.55
CA SER A 30 -15.50 22.32 -11.19
C SER A 30 -14.91 22.29 -9.77
N PRO A 31 -13.67 22.76 -9.55
CA PRO A 31 -13.03 22.65 -8.26
C PRO A 31 -13.69 23.55 -7.23
N ARG A 32 -13.70 23.13 -5.97
CA ARG A 32 -14.19 23.92 -4.83
C ARG A 32 -13.27 25.12 -4.55
N ALA A 33 -11.96 24.87 -4.60
CA ALA A 33 -10.90 25.85 -4.47
C ALA A 33 -9.60 25.29 -5.08
N LEU A 34 -8.57 26.13 -5.15
CA LEU A 34 -7.23 25.78 -5.59
C LEU A 34 -6.34 25.53 -4.37
N VAL A 35 -5.50 24.50 -4.44
CA VAL A 35 -4.45 24.23 -3.44
C VAL A 35 -3.10 24.18 -4.12
N PHE A 36 -2.17 25.01 -3.68
CA PHE A 36 -0.82 25.13 -4.24
C PHE A 36 0.21 24.50 -3.31
N LEU A 37 0.84 23.42 -3.78
CA LEU A 37 1.80 22.61 -3.02
C LEU A 37 3.19 23.26 -3.01
N CYS A 38 3.75 23.43 -1.82
CA CYS A 38 5.12 23.87 -1.59
C CYS A 38 5.87 22.73 -0.89
N HIS A 39 6.78 22.08 -1.60
CA HIS A 39 7.49 20.90 -1.12
C HIS A 39 8.68 21.24 -0.21
N GLY A 40 9.10 20.28 0.61
CA GLY A 40 10.25 20.40 1.52
C GLY A 40 11.61 20.40 0.80
N TYR A 41 12.67 20.71 1.55
CA TYR A 41 14.05 20.68 1.04
C TYR A 41 14.42 19.26 0.60
N GLY A 42 14.95 19.11 -0.60
CA GLY A 42 15.35 17.80 -1.13
C GLY A 42 14.22 16.92 -1.65
N MET A 43 12.96 17.39 -1.56
CA MET A 43 11.77 16.67 -2.01
C MET A 43 11.27 17.22 -3.37
N GLU A 44 10.15 16.70 -3.87
CA GLU A 44 9.53 17.11 -5.14
C GLU A 44 8.01 16.83 -5.19
N CYS A 45 7.31 17.38 -6.18
CA CYS A 45 5.85 17.32 -6.23
C CYS A 45 5.30 16.05 -6.91
N SER A 46 5.93 15.57 -7.99
CA SER A 46 5.36 14.55 -8.88
C SER A 46 5.24 13.15 -8.26
N SER A 47 6.19 12.75 -7.42
CA SER A 47 6.21 11.43 -6.77
C SER A 47 6.00 11.53 -5.26
N PHE A 48 6.72 12.39 -4.55
CA PHE A 48 6.65 12.52 -3.11
C PHE A 48 5.35 13.15 -2.63
N MET A 49 4.91 14.27 -3.23
CA MET A 49 3.62 14.88 -2.89
C MET A 49 2.43 14.31 -3.68
N ARG A 50 2.65 13.23 -4.45
CA ARG A 50 1.63 12.64 -5.32
C ARG A 50 0.37 12.24 -4.57
N GLU A 51 0.54 11.58 -3.43
CA GLU A 51 -0.57 11.13 -2.61
C GLU A 51 -1.38 12.31 -2.06
N CYS A 52 -0.69 13.39 -1.64
CA CYS A 52 -1.34 14.64 -1.22
C CYS A 52 -2.19 15.24 -2.35
N GLY A 53 -1.62 15.34 -3.56
CA GLY A 53 -2.34 15.81 -4.74
C GLY A 53 -3.58 14.98 -5.06
N ILE A 54 -3.46 13.65 -5.03
CA ILE A 54 -4.57 12.72 -5.29
C ILE A 54 -5.68 12.85 -4.25
N ARG A 55 -5.34 12.90 -2.96
CA ARG A 55 -6.32 12.95 -1.87
C ARG A 55 -7.11 14.26 -1.90
N LEU A 56 -6.42 15.39 -2.10
CA LEU A 56 -7.07 16.70 -2.20
C LEU A 56 -7.90 16.83 -3.49
N ALA A 57 -7.41 16.33 -4.63
CA ALA A 57 -8.21 16.30 -5.86
C ALA A 57 -9.45 15.42 -5.73
N SER A 58 -9.33 14.28 -5.05
CA SER A 58 -10.46 13.40 -4.75
C SER A 58 -11.48 14.04 -3.80
N ALA A 59 -11.06 15.02 -2.99
CA ALA A 59 -11.93 15.85 -2.15
C ALA A 59 -12.54 17.06 -2.89
N GLY A 60 -12.26 17.22 -4.19
CA GLY A 60 -12.85 18.24 -5.05
C GLY A 60 -12.02 19.52 -5.20
N TYR A 61 -10.74 19.53 -4.81
CA TYR A 61 -9.84 20.67 -4.96
C TYR A 61 -8.98 20.55 -6.21
N ALA A 62 -8.73 21.64 -6.94
CA ALA A 62 -7.71 21.63 -7.97
C ALA A 62 -6.34 21.85 -7.32
N VAL A 63 -5.41 20.90 -7.50
CA VAL A 63 -4.12 20.92 -6.81
C VAL A 63 -3.01 21.16 -7.82
N PHE A 64 -2.10 22.08 -7.51
CA PHE A 64 -0.98 22.45 -8.37
C PHE A 64 0.32 22.37 -7.57
N GLY A 65 1.37 21.81 -8.16
CA GLY A 65 2.70 21.75 -7.58
C GLY A 65 3.77 22.12 -8.60
N MET A 66 4.89 22.64 -8.11
CA MET A 66 6.06 22.97 -8.93
C MET A 66 7.32 22.53 -8.21
N ASP A 67 8.20 21.84 -8.93
CA ASP A 67 9.52 21.50 -8.43
C ASP A 67 10.42 22.75 -8.49
N TYR A 68 11.07 23.09 -7.39
CA TYR A 68 11.96 24.24 -7.35
C TYR A 68 13.21 24.03 -8.22
N GLU A 69 13.87 25.12 -8.63
CA GLU A 69 15.17 25.05 -9.30
C GLU A 69 16.14 24.11 -8.52
N GLY A 70 16.71 23.13 -9.22
CA GLY A 70 17.59 22.11 -8.66
C GLY A 70 16.91 20.99 -7.85
N HIS A 71 15.57 20.95 -7.77
CA HIS A 71 14.79 19.90 -7.10
C HIS A 71 14.03 19.05 -8.10
N GLY A 72 13.67 17.82 -7.70
CA GLY A 72 12.87 16.91 -8.50
C GLY A 72 13.30 16.80 -9.97
N ARG A 73 12.39 17.13 -10.88
CA ARG A 73 12.57 17.12 -12.33
C ARG A 73 12.97 18.48 -12.92
N SER A 74 13.01 19.54 -12.09
CA SER A 74 13.45 20.88 -12.51
C SER A 74 14.95 20.96 -12.77
N LYS A 75 15.32 21.78 -13.75
CA LYS A 75 16.74 22.06 -14.05
C LYS A 75 17.40 22.81 -12.90
N GLY A 76 18.74 22.82 -12.92
CA GLY A 76 19.57 23.47 -11.92
C GLY A 76 20.49 22.50 -11.18
N ALA A 77 21.45 23.04 -10.43
CA ALA A 77 22.33 22.20 -9.63
C ALA A 77 21.54 21.56 -8.47
N ARG A 78 21.64 20.24 -8.32
CA ARG A 78 20.88 19.46 -7.32
C ARG A 78 20.93 20.10 -5.93
N CYS A 79 19.74 20.44 -5.42
CA CYS A 79 19.44 21.14 -4.17
C CYS A 79 20.40 22.30 -3.87
N TYR A 80 20.66 23.12 -4.89
CA TYR A 80 21.43 24.36 -4.74
C TYR A 80 20.50 25.57 -4.81
N ILE A 81 20.20 26.15 -3.66
CA ILE A 81 19.47 27.41 -3.54
C ILE A 81 20.48 28.55 -3.55
N LYS A 82 20.50 29.35 -4.64
CA LYS A 82 21.36 30.53 -4.77
C LYS A 82 20.84 31.71 -3.94
N LYS A 83 19.53 31.93 -3.99
CA LYS A 83 18.76 32.90 -3.22
C LYS A 83 17.40 32.29 -2.90
N PHE A 84 16.95 32.34 -1.64
CA PHE A 84 15.65 31.78 -1.29
C PHE A 84 14.48 32.50 -1.99
N SER A 85 14.61 33.82 -2.17
CA SER A 85 13.60 34.64 -2.87
C SER A 85 13.36 34.24 -4.32
N ASN A 86 14.32 33.58 -4.98
CA ASN A 86 14.10 33.04 -6.33
C ASN A 86 13.00 31.97 -6.33
N ILE A 87 12.98 31.09 -5.31
CA ILE A 87 11.97 30.05 -5.17
C ILE A 87 10.60 30.69 -4.96
N VAL A 88 10.52 31.66 -4.05
CA VAL A 88 9.28 32.39 -3.75
C VAL A 88 8.76 33.12 -4.97
N ASN A 89 9.64 33.76 -5.75
CA ASN A 89 9.27 34.45 -6.97
C ASN A 89 8.74 33.48 -8.03
N ASP A 90 9.44 32.38 -8.29
CA ASP A 90 9.01 31.40 -9.27
C ASP A 90 7.65 30.79 -8.89
N CYS A 91 7.44 30.46 -7.61
CA CYS A 91 6.16 29.94 -7.12
C CYS A 91 5.05 31.00 -7.25
N PHE A 92 5.33 32.24 -6.88
CA PHE A 92 4.37 33.33 -6.97
C PHE A 92 3.93 33.56 -8.42
N ASP A 93 4.88 33.68 -9.34
CA ASP A 93 4.60 33.94 -10.75
C ASP A 93 3.79 32.79 -11.35
N TYR A 94 4.16 31.54 -11.06
CA TYR A 94 3.41 30.38 -11.54
C TYR A 94 1.99 30.29 -10.93
N TYR A 95 1.85 30.34 -9.61
CA TYR A 95 0.56 30.14 -8.94
C TYR A 95 -0.42 31.29 -9.19
N THR A 96 0.07 32.53 -9.30
CA THR A 96 -0.78 33.66 -9.70
C THR A 96 -1.21 33.54 -11.16
N SER A 97 -0.35 33.06 -12.07
CA SER A 97 -0.73 32.81 -13.47
C SER A 97 -1.83 31.74 -13.61
N ILE A 98 -1.79 30.69 -12.78
CA ILE A 98 -2.86 29.69 -12.72
C ILE A 98 -4.15 30.32 -12.20
N SER A 99 -4.07 31.07 -11.10
CA SER A 99 -5.24 31.74 -10.50
C SER A 99 -5.91 32.76 -11.42
N ALA A 100 -5.17 33.31 -12.39
CA ALA A 100 -5.68 34.26 -13.37
C ALA A 100 -6.45 33.61 -14.54
N LYS A 101 -6.44 32.27 -14.67
CA LYS A 101 -7.24 31.57 -15.69
C LYS A 101 -8.73 31.74 -15.40
N GLU A 102 -9.53 31.93 -16.46
CA GLU A 102 -10.96 32.25 -16.33
C GLU A 102 -11.73 31.18 -15.53
N GLU A 103 -11.35 29.91 -15.66
CA GLU A 103 -11.94 28.79 -14.89
C GLU A 103 -11.67 28.83 -13.37
N TYR A 104 -10.68 29.62 -12.93
CA TYR A 104 -10.23 29.68 -11.54
C TYR A 104 -10.36 31.06 -10.88
N LYS A 105 -10.76 32.08 -11.65
CA LYS A 105 -10.77 33.50 -11.23
C LYS A 105 -11.54 33.78 -9.94
N GLU A 106 -12.61 33.03 -9.68
CA GLU A 106 -13.48 33.17 -8.50
C GLU A 106 -13.23 32.09 -7.43
N LYS A 107 -12.22 31.23 -7.61
CA LYS A 107 -11.95 30.13 -6.69
C LYS A 107 -11.05 30.59 -5.54
N GLY A 108 -11.32 30.08 -4.34
CA GLY A 108 -10.43 30.28 -3.19
C GLY A 108 -9.03 29.73 -3.47
N ARG A 109 -8.00 30.38 -2.92
CA ARG A 109 -6.59 30.08 -3.14
C ARG A 109 -5.92 29.70 -1.83
N PHE A 110 -5.59 28.42 -1.68
CA PHE A 110 -4.95 27.90 -0.48
C PHE A 110 -3.53 27.46 -0.76
N LEU A 111 -2.63 27.73 0.19
CA LEU A 111 -1.27 27.24 0.17
C LEU A 111 -1.18 25.95 0.99
N TYR A 112 -0.39 24.98 0.53
CA TYR A 112 0.03 23.82 1.31
C TYR A 112 1.54 23.84 1.38
N GLY A 113 2.14 23.90 2.57
CA GLY A 113 3.59 23.95 2.74
C GLY A 113 4.10 22.94 3.73
N GLU A 114 5.00 22.06 3.30
CA GLU A 114 5.66 21.06 4.16
C GLU A 114 7.11 21.44 4.43
N SER A 115 7.52 21.50 5.70
CA SER A 115 8.91 21.78 6.09
C SER A 115 9.43 23.09 5.49
N MET A 116 10.51 23.08 4.69
CA MET A 116 10.98 24.23 3.91
C MET A 116 9.86 24.85 3.03
N GLY A 117 8.96 24.04 2.51
CA GLY A 117 7.79 24.51 1.76
C GLY A 117 6.81 25.31 2.61
N GLY A 118 6.78 25.10 3.93
CA GLY A 118 6.09 25.96 4.89
C GLY A 118 6.68 27.38 4.92
N ALA A 119 8.01 27.51 4.84
CA ALA A 119 8.65 28.83 4.71
C ALA A 119 8.27 29.50 3.38
N VAL A 120 8.24 28.74 2.28
CA VAL A 120 7.82 29.24 0.97
C VAL A 120 6.36 29.74 1.05
N ALA A 121 5.45 28.97 1.64
CA ALA A 121 4.06 29.36 1.82
C ALA A 121 3.91 30.66 2.64
N LEU A 122 4.63 30.79 3.77
CA LEU A 122 4.61 32.01 4.57
C LEU A 122 5.18 33.22 3.82
N LEU A 123 6.23 33.03 3.02
CA LEU A 123 6.80 34.11 2.23
C LEU A 123 5.95 34.49 1.01
N LEU A 124 5.23 33.54 0.41
CA LEU A 124 4.21 33.82 -0.61
C LEU A 124 3.10 34.69 -0.04
N HIS A 125 2.66 34.41 1.19
CA HIS A 125 1.74 35.29 1.92
C HIS A 125 2.32 36.68 2.13
N LYS A 126 3.55 36.79 2.64
CA LYS A 126 4.18 38.09 2.87
C LYS A 126 4.36 38.91 1.58
N LYS A 127 4.52 38.25 0.43
CA LYS A 127 4.65 38.90 -0.87
C LYS A 127 3.36 39.57 -1.34
N ASP A 128 2.21 38.95 -1.08
CA ASP A 128 0.89 39.56 -1.25
C ASP A 128 -0.07 39.08 -0.15
N PRO A 129 -0.19 39.84 0.96
CA PRO A 129 -0.98 39.43 2.13
C PRO A 129 -2.47 39.28 1.87
N SER A 130 -2.97 39.81 0.75
CA SER A 130 -4.40 39.83 0.42
C SER A 130 -4.81 38.73 -0.58
N PHE A 131 -3.83 38.09 -1.22
CA PHE A 131 -4.09 37.17 -2.31
C PHE A 131 -4.57 35.80 -1.83
N TRP A 132 -4.03 35.29 -0.73
CA TRP A 132 -4.28 33.92 -0.29
C TRP A 132 -5.45 33.86 0.70
N ASN A 133 -6.28 32.83 0.57
CA ASN A 133 -7.44 32.61 1.46
C ASN A 133 -7.07 31.78 2.70
N GLY A 134 -5.99 31.00 2.64
CA GLY A 134 -5.46 30.30 3.80
C GLY A 134 -4.23 29.44 3.51
N ALA A 135 -3.60 28.92 4.56
CA ALA A 135 -2.46 28.00 4.45
C ALA A 135 -2.59 26.77 5.35
N LEU A 136 -2.31 25.60 4.77
CA LEU A 136 -2.04 24.35 5.47
C LEU A 136 -0.51 24.24 5.63
N LEU A 137 -0.04 24.21 6.88
CA LEU A 137 1.39 24.23 7.21
C LEU A 137 1.76 22.95 7.94
N VAL A 138 2.43 22.03 7.24
CA VAL A 138 2.83 20.72 7.77
C VAL A 138 4.28 20.77 8.23
N ALA A 139 4.49 20.60 9.53
CA ALA A 139 5.80 20.70 10.18
C ALA A 139 6.67 21.88 9.68
N PRO A 140 6.14 23.11 9.59
CA PRO A 140 6.73 24.20 8.82
C PRO A 140 8.08 24.69 9.36
N MET A 141 8.98 25.04 8.45
CA MET A 141 10.19 25.80 8.75
C MET A 141 9.84 27.28 8.88
N CYS A 142 9.80 27.82 10.10
CA CYS A 142 9.54 29.26 10.33
C CYS A 142 10.35 29.88 11.48
N LYS A 143 11.24 29.09 12.08
CA LYS A 143 12.21 29.48 13.11
C LYS A 143 13.29 28.39 13.18
N ILE A 144 14.43 28.71 13.79
CA ILE A 144 15.47 27.72 14.12
C ILE A 144 15.38 27.34 15.58
N SER A 145 15.33 26.04 15.87
CA SER A 145 15.39 25.58 17.26
C SER A 145 16.74 25.94 17.86
N GLU A 146 16.74 26.54 19.05
CA GLU A 146 17.95 26.90 19.79
C GLU A 146 18.86 25.68 20.05
N LYS A 147 18.30 24.47 20.05
CA LYS A 147 19.05 23.20 20.18
C LYS A 147 19.97 22.92 18.99
N VAL A 148 19.66 23.44 17.80
CA VAL A 148 20.39 23.18 16.54
C VAL A 148 20.99 24.43 15.91
N LYS A 149 20.76 25.61 16.51
CA LYS A 149 21.27 26.90 16.03
C LYS A 149 22.80 26.93 16.10
N PRO A 150 23.52 27.14 14.99
CA PRO A 150 24.98 27.22 15.02
C PRO A 150 25.45 28.45 15.80
N HIS A 151 26.61 28.34 16.45
CA HIS A 151 27.20 29.48 17.16
C HIS A 151 27.45 30.66 16.19
N PRO A 152 27.18 31.93 16.57
CA PRO A 152 27.31 33.09 15.67
C PRO A 152 28.67 33.22 14.97
N VAL A 153 29.75 32.84 15.66
CA VAL A 153 31.10 32.81 15.08
C VAL A 153 31.21 31.83 13.90
N VAL A 154 30.57 30.66 14.00
CA VAL A 154 30.54 29.67 12.91
C VAL A 154 29.76 30.23 11.72
N ILE A 155 28.61 30.87 11.97
CA ILE A 155 27.81 31.51 10.93
C ILE A 155 28.62 32.58 10.20
N ASN A 156 29.34 33.44 10.94
CA ASN A 156 30.18 34.49 10.37
C ASN A 156 31.34 33.90 9.53
N LEU A 157 32.02 32.86 10.03
CA LEU A 157 33.08 32.17 9.28
C LEU A 157 32.55 31.54 7.99
N LEU A 158 31.44 30.81 8.06
CA LEU A 158 30.79 30.18 6.91
C LEU A 158 30.31 31.21 5.89
N THR A 159 29.80 32.35 6.36
CA THR A 159 29.38 33.47 5.50
C THR A 159 30.56 34.04 4.71
N ARG A 160 31.74 34.19 5.31
CA ARG A 160 32.93 34.72 4.60
C ARG A 160 33.44 33.84 3.47
N VAL A 161 33.17 32.54 3.52
CA VAL A 161 33.65 31.57 2.53
C VAL A 161 32.54 31.13 1.55
N GLU A 162 31.32 31.66 1.71
CA GLU A 162 30.16 31.23 0.93
C GLU A 162 30.30 31.53 -0.56
N ASP A 163 30.99 32.61 -0.93
CA ASP A 163 31.21 32.98 -2.33
C ASP A 163 32.37 32.22 -2.98
N ILE A 164 33.25 31.62 -2.17
CA ILE A 164 34.41 30.85 -2.65
C ILE A 164 34.01 29.39 -2.90
N ILE A 165 33.27 28.79 -1.97
CA ILE A 165 32.87 27.37 -2.03
C ILE A 165 31.34 27.16 -1.90
N PRO A 166 30.49 27.91 -2.63
CA PRO A 166 29.04 27.93 -2.43
C PRO A 166 28.37 26.56 -2.61
N LYS A 167 28.90 25.77 -3.55
CA LYS A 167 28.34 24.48 -3.96
C LYS A 167 28.88 23.30 -3.15
N TRP A 168 29.81 23.49 -2.22
CA TRP A 168 30.43 22.38 -1.48
C TRP A 168 29.45 21.78 -0.46
N LYS A 169 29.34 20.44 -0.46
CA LYS A 169 28.45 19.64 0.41
C LYS A 169 29.08 19.37 1.79
N ILE A 170 29.43 20.43 2.51
CA ILE A 170 30.27 20.35 3.73
C ILE A 170 29.48 20.44 5.03
N VAL A 171 28.17 20.72 4.97
CA VAL A 171 27.37 20.95 6.17
C VAL A 171 27.09 19.62 6.86
N PRO A 172 27.59 19.40 8.10
CA PRO A 172 27.34 18.17 8.84
C PRO A 172 25.85 18.09 9.18
N THR A 173 25.19 17.03 8.71
CA THR A 173 23.77 16.76 8.97
C THR A 173 23.62 15.29 9.33
N LYS A 174 22.69 15.00 10.25
CA LYS A 174 22.20 13.63 10.42
C LYS A 174 21.38 13.26 9.19
N ASP A 175 21.24 11.97 8.93
CA ASP A 175 20.38 11.51 7.84
C ASP A 175 18.94 11.95 8.13
N VAL A 176 18.46 12.93 7.36
CA VAL A 176 17.13 13.53 7.55
C VAL A 176 16.06 12.51 7.21
N ILE A 177 16.31 11.58 6.29
CA ILE A 177 15.33 10.56 5.89
C ILE A 177 15.06 9.61 7.07
N ASP A 178 16.12 9.18 7.78
CA ASP A 178 15.96 8.34 8.98
C ASP A 178 15.26 9.05 10.14
N ALA A 179 15.36 10.38 10.21
CA ALA A 179 14.75 11.18 11.26
C ALA A 179 13.33 11.66 10.91
N ALA A 180 13.01 11.82 9.63
CA ALA A 180 11.76 12.41 9.17
C ALA A 180 10.63 11.37 8.99
N PHE A 181 10.97 10.19 8.48
CA PHE A 181 9.99 9.17 8.09
C PHE A 181 10.00 8.05 9.13
N LYS A 182 8.90 7.90 9.87
CA LYS A 182 8.75 6.93 10.95
C LYS A 182 8.55 5.51 10.44
N ASP A 183 7.70 5.35 9.43
CA ASP A 183 7.43 4.06 8.82
C ASP A 183 8.66 3.60 8.02
N PRO A 184 9.24 2.42 8.32
CA PRO A 184 10.43 1.94 7.64
C PRO A 184 10.19 1.62 6.15
N VAL A 185 8.97 1.27 5.75
CA VAL A 185 8.61 0.97 4.35
C VAL A 185 8.57 2.27 3.56
N LYS A 186 7.84 3.28 4.04
CA LYS A 186 7.80 4.60 3.40
C LYS A 186 9.19 5.24 3.37
N ARG A 187 9.98 5.08 4.43
CA ARG A 187 11.37 5.53 4.46
C ARG A 187 12.20 4.89 3.34
N GLU A 188 12.05 3.61 3.08
CA GLU A 188 12.75 2.91 2.01
C GLU A 188 12.25 3.32 0.63
N GLU A 189 10.95 3.57 0.44
CA GLU A 189 10.40 4.16 -0.79
C GLU A 189 11.02 5.53 -1.08
N ILE A 190 11.15 6.38 -0.05
CA ILE A 190 11.83 7.67 -0.14
C ILE A 190 13.30 7.51 -0.54
N ARG A 191 14.01 6.51 0.02
CA ARG A 191 15.40 6.23 -0.37
C ARG A 191 15.55 5.73 -1.80
N ASN A 192 14.57 4.98 -2.31
CA ASN A 192 14.61 4.47 -3.67
C ASN A 192 14.18 5.50 -4.72
N ASN A 193 13.56 6.61 -4.30
CA ASN A 193 13.22 7.71 -5.20
C ASN A 193 14.47 8.52 -5.59
N LYS A 194 14.92 8.33 -6.84
CA LYS A 194 16.10 9.02 -7.41
C LYS A 194 15.92 10.54 -7.56
N LEU A 195 14.69 11.04 -7.50
CA LEU A 195 14.39 12.48 -7.56
C LEU A 195 14.58 13.17 -6.20
N ILE A 196 14.67 12.41 -5.10
CA ILE A 196 14.90 12.92 -3.76
C ILE A 196 16.39 13.10 -3.49
N TYR A 197 16.75 14.22 -2.86
CA TYR A 197 18.12 14.54 -2.53
C TYR A 197 18.56 13.92 -1.22
N GLN A 198 19.59 13.09 -1.27
CA GLN A 198 20.11 12.33 -0.11
C GLN A 198 21.51 12.78 0.34
N ASP A 199 22.07 13.77 -0.35
CA ASP A 199 23.40 14.31 -0.06
C ASP A 199 23.34 15.36 1.07
N LYS A 200 24.51 15.71 1.63
CA LYS A 200 24.62 16.82 2.58
C LYS A 200 24.26 18.15 1.93
N PRO A 201 23.59 19.08 2.66
CA PRO A 201 23.33 20.41 2.15
C PRO A 201 24.60 21.13 1.69
N ARG A 202 24.45 21.89 0.60
CA ARG A 202 25.51 22.77 0.10
C ARG A 202 25.63 23.99 1.00
N LEU A 203 26.86 24.51 1.15
CA LEU A 203 27.14 25.64 2.03
C LEU A 203 26.18 26.82 1.82
N LYS A 204 26.07 27.30 0.57
CA LYS A 204 25.20 28.45 0.26
C LYS A 204 23.74 28.16 0.61
N THR A 205 23.28 26.95 0.29
CA THR A 205 21.90 26.54 0.54
C THR A 205 21.56 26.49 2.03
N ALA A 206 22.46 25.95 2.85
CA ALA A 206 22.27 25.95 4.30
C ALA A 206 22.26 27.38 4.88
N LEU A 207 23.11 28.29 4.37
CA LEU A 207 23.11 29.70 4.78
C LEU A 207 21.83 30.43 4.34
N GLU A 208 21.32 30.15 3.14
CA GLU A 208 20.04 30.72 2.68
C GLU A 208 18.86 30.23 3.53
N MET A 209 18.81 28.93 3.87
CA MET A 209 17.78 28.38 4.78
C MET A 209 17.89 28.98 6.20
N LEU A 210 19.10 29.15 6.70
CA LEU A 210 19.39 29.77 8.00
C LEU A 210 18.90 31.22 8.05
N ARG A 211 19.29 32.05 7.08
CA ARG A 211 18.88 33.46 6.96
C ARG A 211 17.36 33.58 6.84
N THR A 212 16.76 32.78 5.96
CA THR A 212 15.31 32.77 5.75
C THR A 212 14.55 32.43 7.03
N SER A 213 15.03 31.46 7.81
CA SER A 213 14.38 31.07 9.06
C SER A 213 14.51 32.12 10.15
N MET A 214 15.64 32.83 10.21
CA MET A 214 15.82 33.97 11.11
C MET A 214 14.91 35.13 10.75
N ASP A 215 14.87 35.51 9.46
CA ASP A 215 14.03 36.59 8.96
C ASP A 215 12.53 36.30 9.20
N LEU A 216 12.11 35.04 9.01
CA LEU A 216 10.75 34.60 9.35
C LEU A 216 10.47 34.67 10.84
N GLU A 217 11.40 34.23 11.70
CA GLU A 217 11.24 34.25 13.16
C GLU A 217 10.97 35.67 13.69
N ASP A 218 11.71 36.66 13.17
CA ASP A 218 11.60 38.07 13.56
C ASP A 218 10.30 38.71 13.08
N THR A 219 9.70 38.14 12.03
CA THR A 219 8.53 38.72 11.34
C THR A 219 7.28 37.85 11.41
N LEU A 220 7.21 36.87 12.31
CA LEU A 220 6.03 36.01 12.50
C LEU A 220 4.74 36.81 12.79
N HIS A 221 4.87 37.96 13.43
CA HIS A 221 3.76 38.86 13.73
C HIS A 221 3.13 39.49 12.48
N GLU A 222 3.82 39.50 11.33
CA GLU A 222 3.28 40.00 10.06
C GLU A 222 2.38 38.95 9.36
N ILE A 223 2.29 37.72 9.89
CA ILE A 223 1.43 36.68 9.32
C ILE A 223 -0.04 36.94 9.69
N THR A 224 -0.79 37.40 8.70
CA THR A 224 -2.23 37.72 8.77
C THR A 224 -3.14 36.71 8.07
N LEU A 225 -2.57 35.76 7.32
CA LEU A 225 -3.28 34.70 6.62
C LEU A 225 -3.99 33.74 7.60
N PRO A 226 -5.24 33.30 7.32
CA PRO A 226 -5.80 32.14 8.02
C PRO A 226 -4.95 30.88 7.85
N PHE A 227 -4.64 30.14 8.92
CA PHE A 227 -3.81 28.95 8.77
C PHE A 227 -4.17 27.80 9.70
N PHE A 228 -3.76 26.60 9.27
CA PHE A 228 -3.73 25.40 10.08
C PHE A 228 -2.33 24.80 10.11
N VAL A 229 -1.74 24.73 11.30
CA VAL A 229 -0.47 24.05 11.53
C VAL A 229 -0.72 22.61 11.98
N LEU A 230 -0.12 21.66 11.28
CA LEU A 230 -0.13 20.23 11.59
C LEU A 230 1.31 19.82 11.92
N HIS A 231 1.57 19.28 13.12
CA HIS A 231 2.94 19.00 13.56
C HIS A 231 3.03 17.74 14.44
N GLY A 232 4.03 16.89 14.22
CA GLY A 232 4.25 15.70 15.03
C GLY A 232 4.97 16.04 16.33
N GLU A 233 4.49 15.59 17.48
CA GLU A 233 5.12 15.91 18.77
C GLU A 233 6.52 15.30 18.93
N ALA A 234 6.83 14.23 18.20
CA ALA A 234 8.12 13.57 18.21
C ALA A 234 9.02 13.98 17.03
N ASP A 235 8.69 15.08 16.33
CA ASP A 235 9.51 15.64 15.27
C ASP A 235 10.85 16.18 15.83
N ILE A 236 11.96 15.66 15.30
CA ILE A 236 13.32 16.08 15.64
C ILE A 236 14.01 16.84 14.49
N VAL A 237 13.34 16.97 13.35
CA VAL A 237 13.80 17.68 12.16
C VAL A 237 13.40 19.15 12.26
N THR A 238 12.11 19.43 12.48
CA THR A 238 11.61 20.74 12.87
C THR A 238 11.01 20.64 14.27
N ASP A 239 11.55 21.38 15.22
CA ASP A 239 11.08 21.31 16.62
C ASP A 239 9.64 21.86 16.73
N PRO A 240 8.68 21.14 17.34
CA PRO A 240 7.29 21.60 17.46
C PRO A 240 7.13 22.96 18.14
N GLU A 241 8.10 23.37 18.97
CA GLU A 241 8.13 24.72 19.58
C GLU A 241 8.17 25.85 18.54
N ILE A 242 8.73 25.59 17.36
CA ILE A 242 8.74 26.54 16.23
C ILE A 242 7.30 26.81 15.75
N SER A 243 6.49 25.76 15.65
CA SER A 243 5.09 25.87 15.25
C SER A 243 4.22 26.53 16.32
N LYS A 244 4.50 26.28 17.60
CA LYS A 244 3.88 27.02 18.71
C LYS A 244 4.21 28.51 18.63
N ALA A 245 5.46 28.87 18.39
CA ALA A 245 5.87 30.26 18.24
C ALA A 245 5.16 30.98 17.07
N LEU A 246 4.98 30.31 15.93
CA LEU A 246 4.16 30.83 14.83
C LEU A 246 2.71 31.04 15.26
N PHE A 247 2.10 30.04 15.91
CA PHE A 247 0.73 30.14 16.40
C PHE A 247 0.54 31.30 17.39
N GLU A 248 1.48 31.49 18.31
CA GLU A 248 1.41 32.55 19.31
C GLU A 248 1.59 33.94 18.69
N LYS A 249 2.63 34.12 17.87
CA LYS A 249 3.05 35.44 17.38
C LYS A 249 2.25 35.94 16.18
N ALA A 250 1.67 35.06 15.36
CA ALA A 250 0.94 35.49 14.17
C ALA A 250 -0.27 36.36 14.52
N SER A 251 -0.49 37.42 13.73
CA SER A 251 -1.55 38.41 13.94
C SER A 251 -2.94 37.95 13.51
N THR A 252 -3.04 36.89 12.70
CA THR A 252 -4.33 36.32 12.31
C THR A 252 -5.13 35.82 13.52
N ARG A 253 -6.45 35.99 13.46
CA ARG A 253 -7.39 35.41 14.44
C ARG A 253 -7.80 34.00 14.05
N ASP A 254 -7.84 33.71 12.75
CA ASP A 254 -8.16 32.39 12.23
C ASP A 254 -6.89 31.55 12.13
N LYS A 255 -6.46 31.03 13.27
CA LYS A 255 -5.30 30.15 13.39
C LYS A 255 -5.67 28.90 14.15
N THR A 256 -5.27 27.76 13.62
CA THR A 256 -5.42 26.45 14.27
C THR A 256 -4.06 25.77 14.35
N ILE A 257 -3.76 25.09 15.45
CA ILE A 257 -2.60 24.21 15.57
C ILE A 257 -3.06 22.86 16.10
N ARG A 258 -2.54 21.79 15.50
CA ARG A 258 -2.73 20.42 15.98
C ARG A 258 -1.38 19.72 16.09
N LEU A 259 -1.07 19.32 17.31
CA LEU A 259 0.10 18.51 17.63
C LEU A 259 -0.34 17.04 17.68
N TYR A 260 0.34 16.18 16.93
CA TYR A 260 0.01 14.77 16.81
C TYR A 260 0.96 13.92 17.67
N PRO A 261 0.47 13.31 18.77
CA PRO A 261 1.31 12.57 19.70
C PRO A 261 2.09 11.44 19.04
N GLY A 262 3.41 11.43 19.25
CA GLY A 262 4.31 10.40 18.76
C GLY A 262 4.53 10.35 17.24
N MET A 263 3.90 11.23 16.46
CA MET A 263 4.20 11.37 15.02
C MET A 263 5.50 12.16 14.81
N TRP A 264 6.20 11.87 13.71
CA TRP A 264 7.46 12.48 13.30
C TRP A 264 7.23 13.57 12.24
N HIS A 265 8.27 13.95 11.49
CA HIS A 265 8.25 15.06 10.53
C HIS A 265 7.39 14.83 9.29
N GLY A 266 7.40 13.62 8.74
CA GLY A 266 6.65 13.28 7.52
C GLY A 266 5.19 12.95 7.80
N LEU A 267 4.39 13.88 8.32
CA LEU A 267 3.01 13.60 8.76
C LEU A 267 2.11 13.05 7.64
N THR A 268 2.34 13.48 6.40
CA THR A 268 1.46 13.15 5.25
C THR A 268 2.00 12.05 4.34
N SER A 269 3.21 11.54 4.60
CA SER A 269 3.89 10.58 3.71
C SER A 269 4.89 9.66 4.42
N GLY A 270 5.15 9.85 5.70
CA GLY A 270 6.16 9.14 6.49
C GLY A 270 5.65 8.46 7.75
N GLU A 271 4.38 8.61 8.06
CA GLU A 271 3.68 7.93 9.16
C GLU A 271 2.94 6.68 8.65
N PRO A 272 2.54 5.75 9.55
CA PRO A 272 1.61 4.67 9.20
C PRO A 272 0.32 5.20 8.54
N ASP A 273 -0.32 4.41 7.69
CA ASP A 273 -1.46 4.88 6.87
C ASP A 273 -2.60 5.47 7.68
N ALA A 274 -2.99 4.83 8.80
CA ALA A 274 -4.01 5.37 9.71
C ALA A 274 -3.69 6.78 10.24
N ASN A 275 -2.41 7.09 10.48
CA ASN A 275 -1.97 8.42 10.92
C ASN A 275 -2.04 9.43 9.78
N VAL A 276 -1.59 9.03 8.58
CA VAL A 276 -1.68 9.84 7.37
C VAL A 276 -3.14 10.17 7.05
N ASP A 277 -4.03 9.18 7.13
CA ASP A 277 -5.47 9.33 6.93
C ASP A 277 -6.09 10.33 7.91
N LEU A 278 -5.72 10.26 9.19
CA LEU A 278 -6.15 11.21 10.21
C LEU A 278 -5.73 12.65 9.86
N VAL A 279 -4.47 12.84 9.47
CA VAL A 279 -3.92 14.15 9.10
C VAL A 279 -4.66 14.70 7.87
N PHE A 280 -4.91 13.88 6.85
CA PHE A 280 -5.69 14.30 5.67
C PHE A 280 -7.15 14.59 5.96
N ALA A 281 -7.79 13.84 6.87
CA ALA A 281 -9.14 14.14 7.30
C ALA A 281 -9.23 15.53 7.95
N ASP A 282 -8.26 15.88 8.81
CA ASP A 282 -8.20 17.19 9.43
C ASP A 282 -7.94 18.31 8.41
N ILE A 283 -7.04 18.07 7.45
CA ILE A 283 -6.76 19.00 6.33
C ILE A 283 -8.03 19.28 5.54
N VAL A 284 -8.74 18.23 5.10
CA VAL A 284 -9.95 18.37 4.27
C VAL A 284 -11.05 19.05 5.06
N ASN A 285 -11.25 18.69 6.33
CA ASN A 285 -12.24 19.37 7.20
C ASN A 285 -11.95 20.87 7.34
N TRP A 286 -10.67 21.25 7.49
CA TRP A 286 -10.28 22.65 7.61
C TRP A 286 -10.52 23.44 6.33
N LEU A 287 -10.21 22.84 5.16
CA LEU A 287 -10.49 23.44 3.85
C LEU A 287 -12.00 23.54 3.58
N ASP A 288 -12.75 22.49 3.89
CA ASP A 288 -14.20 22.42 3.66
C ASP A 288 -14.94 23.52 4.43
N ALA A 289 -14.54 23.77 5.68
CA ALA A 289 -15.08 24.84 6.51
C ALA A 289 -14.85 26.25 5.93
N ARG A 290 -13.91 26.42 4.99
CA ARG A 290 -13.53 27.70 4.37
C ARG A 290 -13.88 27.80 2.89
N THR A 291 -14.54 26.78 2.34
CA THR A 291 -14.99 26.74 0.95
C THR A 291 -16.50 26.49 0.79
N GLY A 292 -17.22 26.25 1.89
CA GLY A 292 -18.63 25.85 1.89
C GLY A 292 -19.66 26.95 1.56
N ASP A 293 -19.32 28.24 1.68
CA ASP A 293 -20.22 29.36 1.38
C ASP A 293 -19.60 30.29 0.33
N SER A 294 -20.22 30.41 -0.85
CA SER A 294 -19.80 31.39 -1.88
C SER A 294 -19.83 32.85 -1.39
N ALA A 295 -20.51 33.13 -0.27
CA ALA A 295 -20.55 34.46 0.35
C ALA A 295 -19.31 34.80 1.21
N SER A 296 -18.50 33.82 1.64
CA SER A 296 -17.34 34.05 2.53
C SER A 296 -16.01 34.23 1.80
N LEU A 297 -16.02 34.17 0.45
CA LEU A 297 -14.81 34.25 -0.39
C LEU A 297 -14.44 35.68 -0.81
N ALA A 298 -15.29 36.67 -0.49
CA ALA A 298 -15.01 38.07 -0.78
C ALA A 298 -14.11 38.69 0.30
N VAL A 299 -12.88 39.03 -0.08
CA VAL A 299 -12.07 40.01 0.68
C VAL A 299 -12.72 41.38 0.47
N THR A 300 -13.40 41.92 1.48
CA THR A 300 -14.00 43.26 1.42
C THR A 300 -12.92 44.34 1.44
N PRO A 301 -12.83 45.22 0.42
CA PRO A 301 -12.15 46.49 0.54
C PRO A 301 -12.98 47.42 1.43
N VAL A 302 -12.33 48.18 2.30
CA VAL A 302 -12.97 49.28 3.03
C VAL A 302 -13.09 50.47 2.08
N HIS A 303 -14.30 50.83 1.64
CA HIS A 303 -14.89 52.18 1.71
C HIS A 303 -16.25 52.35 0.99
N ASP A 304 -17.17 52.96 1.75
CA ASP A 304 -18.24 53.93 1.49
C ASP A 304 -19.49 53.74 0.60
N PHE A 305 -20.58 54.25 1.22
CA PHE A 305 -21.97 54.50 0.85
C PHE A 305 -22.30 54.84 -0.63
N THR A 306 -23.39 54.25 -1.16
CA THR A 306 -24.70 54.94 -1.36
C THR A 306 -25.78 54.04 -2.01
N SER A 307 -26.93 54.00 -1.31
CA SER A 307 -28.34 53.96 -1.76
C SER A 307 -28.81 53.35 -3.11
N ASN A 308 -29.84 52.48 -2.96
CA ASN A 308 -31.22 52.62 -3.48
C ASN A 308 -31.75 51.74 -4.66
N VAL A 309 -32.92 51.14 -4.35
CA VAL A 309 -34.14 50.87 -5.17
C VAL A 309 -34.21 49.51 -5.93
N GLN A 310 -35.03 48.53 -5.49
CA GLN A 310 -36.49 48.25 -5.76
C GLN A 310 -36.74 47.73 -7.21
N LYS A 311 -37.61 46.77 -7.59
CA LYS A 311 -38.88 46.13 -7.16
C LYS A 311 -39.09 44.91 -8.14
N VAL A 312 -39.57 43.72 -7.73
CA VAL A 312 -40.95 43.13 -7.96
C VAL A 312 -41.22 42.75 -9.45
N VAL A 313 -41.69 41.56 -9.88
CA VAL A 313 -43.03 40.93 -9.72
C VAL A 313 -43.03 39.45 -10.20
N ASP A 314 -43.99 38.73 -9.63
CA ASP A 314 -44.54 37.36 -9.73
C ASP A 314 -44.96 36.73 -11.08
N GLY A 315 -45.12 35.40 -11.02
CA GLY A 315 -46.35 34.68 -11.46
C GLY A 315 -46.30 33.91 -12.79
N VAL A 316 -47.01 32.80 -13.08
CA VAL A 316 -48.02 31.95 -12.42
C VAL A 316 -48.18 30.64 -13.27
N SER A 317 -48.34 29.49 -12.57
CA SER A 317 -49.11 28.23 -12.80
C SER A 317 -49.33 27.46 -14.14
N ASN A 318 -49.26 26.12 -13.96
CA ASN A 318 -50.21 25.02 -14.26
C ASN A 318 -50.41 24.38 -15.65
N GLY A 319 -50.43 23.03 -15.64
CA GLY A 319 -51.10 22.18 -16.63
C GLY A 319 -50.86 20.67 -16.45
N GLN A 320 -51.88 19.92 -15.99
CA GLN A 320 -51.91 18.45 -15.86
C GLN A 320 -52.28 17.74 -17.16
N GLY A 321 -51.90 16.46 -17.31
CA GLY A 321 -52.54 15.51 -18.24
C GLY A 321 -52.05 14.05 -18.07
N LYS A 322 -52.96 13.14 -17.68
CA LYS A 322 -52.76 11.68 -17.57
C LYS A 322 -53.27 10.96 -18.84
N SER A 323 -52.68 9.80 -19.19
CA SER A 323 -53.37 8.72 -19.92
C SER A 323 -52.68 7.35 -19.72
N LYS A 324 -53.46 6.27 -19.80
CA LYS A 324 -53.23 4.88 -19.37
C LYS A 324 -52.94 3.91 -20.56
N ARG A 325 -52.06 2.91 -20.30
CA ARG A 325 -52.07 1.43 -20.57
C ARG A 325 -52.82 0.85 -21.81
N PRO A 326 -52.37 -0.31 -22.39
CA PRO A 326 -52.65 -1.63 -21.80
C PRO A 326 -51.56 -2.73 -21.91
N GLN A 327 -51.78 -3.78 -21.10
CA GLN A 327 -51.05 -5.04 -20.97
C GLN A 327 -51.39 -6.05 -22.09
N ALA A 328 -50.51 -7.02 -22.30
CA ALA A 328 -50.90 -8.38 -22.71
C ALA A 328 -50.03 -9.43 -21.97
N SER A 329 -50.72 -10.43 -21.43
CA SER A 329 -50.23 -11.59 -20.68
C SER A 329 -50.18 -12.83 -21.58
N LEU A 330 -49.25 -13.75 -21.31
CA LEU A 330 -49.44 -15.18 -21.64
C LEU A 330 -48.96 -16.06 -20.48
N LEU A 331 -49.85 -16.94 -20.06
CA LEU A 331 -49.72 -17.96 -19.01
C LEU A 331 -49.79 -19.34 -19.67
N CYS A 332 -48.92 -20.26 -19.23
CA CYS A 332 -49.01 -21.73 -19.30
C CYS A 332 -47.65 -22.27 -18.80
N GLY A 333 -47.47 -23.10 -17.78
CA GLY A 333 -48.38 -23.90 -16.97
C GLY A 333 -48.16 -25.40 -17.18
N LEU A 334 -47.13 -26.00 -16.56
CA LEU A 334 -47.10 -27.45 -16.24
C LEU A 334 -46.31 -27.69 -14.94
N ASN A 335 -47.00 -28.34 -13.99
CA ASN A 335 -46.52 -28.79 -12.69
C ASN A 335 -45.83 -30.16 -12.79
N GLY A 336 -44.89 -30.41 -11.86
CA GLY A 336 -44.68 -31.75 -11.30
C GLY A 336 -43.22 -32.18 -11.10
N GLY A 337 -42.81 -32.33 -9.82
CA GLY A 337 -41.82 -33.35 -9.45
C GLY A 337 -40.48 -32.89 -8.87
N GLY A 338 -40.46 -32.63 -7.56
CA GLY A 338 -39.52 -33.28 -6.62
C GLY A 338 -38.00 -33.19 -6.84
N ARG A 339 -37.38 -32.39 -5.95
CA ARG A 339 -36.02 -32.54 -5.37
C ARG A 339 -34.81 -32.44 -6.30
N ARG A 340 -33.95 -31.46 -6.01
CA ARG A 340 -32.53 -31.68 -5.63
C ARG A 340 -31.95 -30.37 -5.08
N LEU A 341 -31.80 -30.25 -3.76
CA LEU A 341 -30.45 -30.11 -3.18
C LEU A 341 -29.35 -30.33 -4.21
N VAL A 342 -28.47 -29.33 -4.41
CA VAL A 342 -27.13 -29.61 -4.92
C VAL A 342 -26.39 -30.30 -3.79
N LYS A 343 -26.66 -31.59 -3.58
CA LYS A 343 -25.99 -32.40 -2.57
C LYS A 343 -24.63 -32.80 -3.12
N ARG A 344 -23.65 -31.89 -3.12
CA ARG A 344 -22.24 -32.29 -3.03
C ARG A 344 -21.98 -32.67 -1.57
N MET A 345 -22.40 -33.88 -1.21
CA MET A 345 -22.24 -34.40 0.14
C MET A 345 -20.76 -34.76 0.36
N TYR A 346 -19.97 -33.82 0.88
CA TYR A 346 -18.77 -34.13 1.66
C TYR A 346 -19.14 -34.02 3.14
N THR A 347 -19.77 -35.05 3.70
CA THR A 347 -19.92 -35.18 5.16
C THR A 347 -18.67 -35.78 5.76
N PRO A 348 -18.08 -35.11 6.76
CA PRO A 348 -17.72 -35.84 7.99
C PRO A 348 -17.96 -35.05 9.29
N GLY A 349 -18.67 -33.91 9.27
CA GLY A 349 -18.75 -33.00 10.43
C GLY A 349 -19.76 -33.38 11.52
N ALA A 350 -21.02 -33.67 11.15
CA ALA A 350 -22.13 -33.81 12.09
C ALA A 350 -22.14 -35.12 12.89
N GLU A 351 -21.35 -36.13 12.48
CA GLU A 351 -21.24 -37.40 13.22
C GLU A 351 -20.51 -37.26 14.56
N LYS A 352 -19.79 -36.14 14.76
CA LYS A 352 -19.11 -35.83 16.01
C LYS A 352 -20.01 -34.95 16.90
N PRO A 353 -20.38 -35.40 18.12
CA PRO A 353 -21.28 -34.67 19.02
C PRO A 353 -20.85 -33.22 19.31
N GLU A 354 -19.54 -32.97 19.27
CA GLU A 354 -18.90 -31.68 19.50
C GLU A 354 -19.28 -30.60 18.46
N TYR A 355 -19.61 -30.97 17.22
CA TYR A 355 -20.03 -30.03 16.17
C TYR A 355 -21.55 -29.89 16.05
N ALA A 356 -22.29 -30.96 16.37
CA ALA A 356 -23.75 -30.98 16.31
C ALA A 356 -24.40 -29.93 17.25
N THR A 357 -23.74 -29.60 18.35
CA THR A 357 -24.21 -28.64 19.36
C THR A 357 -23.42 -27.32 19.39
N ALA A 358 -22.42 -27.17 18.50
CA ALA A 358 -21.56 -26.01 18.47
C ALA A 358 -22.28 -24.74 18.00
N LYS A 359 -21.79 -23.57 18.43
CA LYS A 359 -22.35 -22.26 18.02
C LYS A 359 -22.31 -22.10 16.50
N ILE A 360 -23.40 -21.56 15.96
CA ILE A 360 -23.58 -21.31 14.52
C ILE A 360 -23.66 -19.80 14.30
N ALA A 361 -22.82 -19.26 13.42
CA ALA A 361 -22.89 -17.86 13.00
C ALA A 361 -23.19 -17.72 11.51
N VAL A 362 -24.14 -16.84 11.18
CA VAL A 362 -24.60 -16.57 9.82
C VAL A 362 -24.40 -15.10 9.48
N TRP A 363 -23.64 -14.85 8.41
CA TRP A 363 -23.44 -13.51 7.83
C TRP A 363 -24.21 -13.41 6.52
N TRP A 364 -25.20 -12.52 6.47
CA TRP A 364 -26.13 -12.44 5.35
C TRP A 364 -26.12 -11.09 4.63
N ASP A 365 -25.64 -11.08 3.39
CA ASP A 365 -25.76 -9.95 2.46
C ASP A 365 -27.18 -9.88 1.91
N MET A 366 -27.96 -8.93 2.42
CA MET A 366 -29.37 -8.77 2.04
C MET A 366 -29.56 -8.13 0.66
N LYS A 367 -28.50 -7.60 0.02
CA LYS A 367 -28.58 -7.08 -1.35
C LYS A 367 -28.37 -8.18 -2.37
N ASP A 368 -27.36 -9.03 -2.17
CA ASP A 368 -27.09 -10.18 -3.05
C ASP A 368 -28.21 -11.21 -2.90
N CYS A 369 -28.61 -11.48 -1.66
CA CYS A 369 -29.62 -12.47 -1.31
C CYS A 369 -30.83 -11.77 -0.66
N PRO A 370 -31.64 -11.00 -1.40
CA PRO A 370 -32.78 -10.29 -0.83
C PRO A 370 -33.91 -11.25 -0.42
N ILE A 371 -34.77 -10.80 0.49
CA ILE A 371 -36.01 -11.52 0.80
C ILE A 371 -36.92 -11.48 -0.44
N PRO A 372 -37.42 -12.62 -0.94
CA PRO A 372 -38.32 -12.64 -2.08
C PRO A 372 -39.59 -11.82 -1.85
N GLU A 373 -40.11 -11.21 -2.91
CA GLU A 373 -41.34 -10.43 -2.83
C GLU A 373 -42.51 -11.29 -2.33
N GLY A 374 -43.24 -10.80 -1.31
CA GLY A 374 -44.34 -11.53 -0.68
C GLY A 374 -43.92 -12.57 0.37
N TYR A 375 -42.62 -12.78 0.62
CA TYR A 375 -42.13 -13.67 1.67
C TYR A 375 -42.17 -12.99 3.04
N ASP A 376 -42.66 -13.70 4.06
CA ASP A 376 -42.70 -13.18 5.43
C ASP A 376 -41.30 -13.21 6.06
N ALA A 377 -40.75 -12.02 6.35
CA ALA A 377 -39.43 -11.88 6.94
C ALA A 377 -39.26 -12.63 8.28
N ARG A 378 -40.34 -12.90 9.01
CA ARG A 378 -40.31 -13.70 10.26
C ARG A 378 -39.93 -15.16 10.02
N LEU A 379 -40.06 -15.65 8.78
CA LEU A 379 -39.73 -17.03 8.45
C LEU A 379 -38.24 -17.23 8.13
N VAL A 380 -37.45 -16.17 7.97
CA VAL A 380 -36.02 -16.29 7.58
C VAL A 380 -35.20 -17.08 8.61
N ARG A 381 -35.29 -16.75 9.92
CA ARG A 381 -34.59 -17.51 10.97
C ARG A 381 -35.08 -18.96 11.02
N PRO A 382 -36.39 -19.25 11.11
CA PRO A 382 -36.91 -20.61 11.09
C PRO A 382 -36.45 -21.44 9.89
N SER A 383 -36.38 -20.86 8.68
CA SER A 383 -35.89 -21.56 7.48
C SER A 383 -34.42 -21.95 7.59
N ILE A 384 -33.56 -21.04 8.09
CA ILE A 384 -32.13 -21.32 8.27
C ILE A 384 -31.92 -22.36 9.39
N GLU A 385 -32.62 -22.23 10.52
CA GLU A 385 -32.59 -23.20 11.61
C GLU A 385 -33.05 -24.59 11.16
N ALA A 386 -34.13 -24.67 10.38
CA ALA A 386 -34.60 -25.93 9.81
C ALA A 386 -33.55 -26.57 8.89
N ALA A 387 -32.89 -25.79 8.02
CA ALA A 387 -31.84 -26.29 7.13
C ALA A 387 -30.64 -26.87 7.88
N PHE A 388 -30.24 -26.24 9.00
CA PHE A 388 -29.19 -26.79 9.87
C PHE A 388 -29.65 -28.04 10.63
N ASN A 389 -30.87 -28.04 11.16
CA ASN A 389 -31.45 -29.19 11.85
C ASN A 389 -31.56 -30.43 10.94
N GLU A 390 -31.95 -30.25 9.67
CA GLU A 390 -31.98 -31.33 8.67
C GLU A 390 -30.61 -31.96 8.42
N LEU A 391 -29.53 -31.21 8.65
CA LEU A 391 -28.14 -31.68 8.55
C LEU A 391 -27.55 -32.14 9.89
N GLY A 392 -28.34 -32.17 10.97
CA GLY A 392 -27.94 -32.63 12.30
C GLY A 392 -27.24 -31.57 13.17
N TYR A 393 -27.32 -30.29 12.81
CA TYR A 393 -26.79 -29.18 13.61
C TYR A 393 -27.91 -28.52 14.41
N SER A 394 -27.79 -28.54 15.74
CA SER A 394 -28.79 -28.07 16.71
C SER A 394 -28.23 -27.01 17.68
N GLY A 395 -27.00 -26.55 17.46
CA GLY A 395 -26.36 -25.54 18.30
C GLY A 395 -26.99 -24.15 18.16
N PRO A 396 -26.73 -23.24 19.12
CA PRO A 396 -27.34 -21.93 19.14
C PRO A 396 -26.89 -21.08 17.94
N ILE A 397 -27.86 -20.50 17.22
CA ILE A 397 -27.63 -19.74 15.98
C ILE A 397 -27.75 -18.22 16.18
N SER A 398 -26.74 -17.50 15.70
CA SER A 398 -26.73 -16.05 15.56
C SER A 398 -26.75 -15.66 14.09
N ILE A 399 -27.72 -14.84 13.69
CA ILE A 399 -27.89 -14.38 12.30
C ILE A 399 -27.76 -12.86 12.26
N THR A 400 -26.86 -12.36 11.41
CA THR A 400 -26.70 -10.93 11.15
C THR A 400 -26.97 -10.64 9.68
N GLY A 401 -28.04 -9.89 9.42
CA GLY A 401 -28.38 -9.34 8.12
C GLY A 401 -27.73 -7.97 7.88
N TYR A 402 -27.15 -7.81 6.70
CA TYR A 402 -26.36 -6.65 6.31
C TYR A 402 -27.09 -5.91 5.18
N SER A 403 -27.65 -4.72 5.47
CA SER A 403 -28.43 -3.93 4.50
C SER A 403 -28.26 -2.42 4.68
N ASP A 404 -28.58 -1.65 3.63
CA ASP A 404 -28.85 -0.22 3.79
C ASP A 404 -30.30 -0.04 4.29
N GLN A 405 -30.46 0.30 5.57
CA GLN A 405 -31.77 0.44 6.18
C GLN A 405 -32.54 1.70 5.73
N ARG A 406 -31.89 2.61 4.98
CA ARG A 406 -32.57 3.72 4.30
C ARG A 406 -33.47 3.21 3.17
N GLU A 407 -33.10 2.09 2.56
CA GLU A 407 -33.80 1.49 1.42
C GLU A 407 -34.66 0.27 1.83
N THR A 408 -34.34 -0.39 2.95
CA THR A 408 -35.12 -1.55 3.44
C THR A 408 -36.44 -1.13 4.12
N PRO A 409 -37.61 -1.68 3.71
CA PRO A 409 -38.90 -1.41 4.34
C PRO A 409 -38.95 -1.73 5.85
N CYS A 410 -39.57 -0.84 6.66
CA CYS A 410 -39.72 -1.03 8.12
C CYS A 410 -40.36 -2.37 8.50
N GLN A 411 -41.34 -2.85 7.72
CA GLN A 411 -42.05 -4.09 7.99
C GLN A 411 -41.10 -5.29 7.96
N ILE A 412 -40.15 -5.30 7.01
CA ILE A 412 -39.13 -6.34 6.90
C ILE A 412 -38.17 -6.28 8.10
N LEU A 413 -37.68 -5.07 8.45
CA LEU A 413 -36.78 -4.90 9.60
C LEU A 413 -37.43 -5.33 10.92
N ARG A 414 -38.71 -4.98 11.13
CA ARG A 414 -39.49 -5.43 12.30
C ARG A 414 -39.69 -6.94 12.29
N GLY A 415 -40.01 -7.53 11.13
CA GLY A 415 -40.18 -8.97 10.98
C GLY A 415 -38.91 -9.75 11.35
N LEU A 416 -37.77 -9.37 10.77
CA LEU A 416 -36.47 -9.97 11.10
C LEU A 416 -36.13 -9.82 12.59
N SER A 417 -36.24 -8.60 13.11
CA SER A 417 -35.90 -8.28 14.49
C SER A 417 -36.79 -9.01 15.51
N SER A 418 -38.08 -9.21 15.20
CA SER A 418 -39.02 -9.97 16.05
C SER A 418 -38.66 -11.44 16.23
N THR A 419 -37.81 -11.97 15.35
CA THR A 419 -37.28 -13.33 15.45
C THR A 419 -35.84 -13.35 15.96
N GLY A 420 -35.30 -12.23 16.44
CA GLY A 420 -33.93 -12.16 16.94
C GLY A 420 -32.86 -12.23 15.85
N VAL A 421 -33.19 -11.91 14.59
CA VAL A 421 -32.19 -11.63 13.55
C VAL A 421 -31.65 -10.22 13.77
N ALA A 422 -30.33 -10.10 13.97
CA ALA A 422 -29.67 -8.82 14.09
C ALA A 422 -29.57 -8.15 12.71
N VAL A 423 -29.73 -6.82 12.65
CA VAL A 423 -29.57 -6.07 11.40
C VAL A 423 -28.52 -4.99 11.58
N ALA A 424 -27.47 -5.05 10.76
CA ALA A 424 -26.37 -4.09 10.72
C ALA A 424 -26.56 -3.09 9.56
N GLN A 425 -26.45 -1.79 9.86
CA GLN A 425 -26.47 -0.70 8.87
C GLN A 425 -25.16 -0.65 8.09
N ILE A 426 -25.21 -0.54 6.75
CA ILE A 426 -24.01 -0.39 5.90
C ILE A 426 -24.25 0.55 4.71
N ILE A 427 -23.22 1.36 4.40
CA ILE A 427 -23.00 2.02 3.11
C ILE A 427 -22.68 0.97 2.02
N PRO A 428 -23.32 0.98 0.84
CA PRO A 428 -23.14 -0.06 -0.20
C PRO A 428 -21.70 -0.40 -0.57
N GLU A 429 -20.78 0.56 -0.53
CA GLU A 429 -19.37 0.45 -0.92
C GLU A 429 -18.48 -0.31 0.08
N SER A 430 -18.91 -0.50 1.35
CA SER A 430 -18.10 -1.14 2.40
C SER A 430 -18.70 -2.46 2.92
N ARG A 431 -19.70 -3.03 2.23
CA ARG A 431 -20.50 -4.14 2.76
C ARG A 431 -19.72 -5.41 3.05
N CYS A 432 -18.97 -5.90 2.06
CA CYS A 432 -18.19 -7.12 2.22
C CYS A 432 -17.06 -6.97 3.25
N SER A 433 -16.47 -5.77 3.36
CA SER A 433 -15.42 -5.49 4.34
C SER A 433 -15.93 -5.55 5.78
N LEU A 434 -17.12 -4.99 6.06
CA LEU A 434 -17.72 -5.07 7.39
C LEU A 434 -18.13 -6.51 7.77
N MET A 435 -18.72 -7.23 6.81
CA MET A 435 -19.03 -8.66 6.97
C MET A 435 -17.78 -9.46 7.32
N TYR A 436 -16.68 -9.23 6.60
CA TYR A 436 -15.39 -9.87 6.83
C TYR A 436 -14.80 -9.53 8.21
N SER A 437 -14.79 -8.24 8.59
CA SER A 437 -14.31 -7.80 9.91
C SER A 437 -15.09 -8.43 11.07
N ASN A 438 -16.43 -8.44 11.00
CA ASN A 438 -17.27 -9.09 12.01
C ASN A 438 -17.04 -10.60 12.07
N MET A 439 -16.76 -11.23 10.92
CA MET A 439 -16.44 -12.64 10.85
C MET A 439 -15.12 -12.95 11.56
N LEU A 440 -14.09 -12.12 11.39
CA LEU A 440 -12.81 -12.25 12.11
C LEU A 440 -12.98 -12.08 13.62
N GLU A 441 -13.65 -11.01 14.05
CA GLU A 441 -13.90 -10.72 15.48
C GLU A 441 -14.68 -11.84 16.16
N TRP A 442 -15.69 -12.40 15.48
CA TRP A 442 -16.45 -13.53 16.01
C TRP A 442 -15.60 -14.78 16.16
N ARG A 443 -14.67 -15.05 15.22
CA ARG A 443 -13.77 -16.21 15.27
C ARG A 443 -12.78 -16.14 16.42
N ASP A 444 -12.27 -14.94 16.73
CA ASP A 444 -11.36 -14.75 17.86
C ASP A 444 -12.03 -15.10 19.20
N LEU A 445 -13.34 -14.90 19.29
CA LEU A 445 -14.15 -15.21 20.47
C LEU A 445 -14.75 -16.63 20.46
N ASN A 446 -14.79 -17.30 19.31
CA ASN A 446 -15.43 -18.60 19.15
C ASN A 446 -14.51 -19.55 18.37
N PRO A 447 -13.40 -20.01 18.99
CA PRO A 447 -12.52 -20.98 18.36
C PRO A 447 -13.26 -22.31 18.10
N PRO A 448 -12.72 -23.15 17.19
CA PRO A 448 -13.31 -24.45 16.84
C PRO A 448 -13.42 -25.40 18.04
N PRO A 449 -14.46 -26.25 18.15
CA PRO A 449 -15.49 -26.53 17.14
C PRO A 449 -16.58 -25.44 17.07
N ALA A 450 -16.80 -24.88 15.87
CA ALA A 450 -17.88 -23.95 15.58
C ALA A 450 -18.29 -24.04 14.11
N THR A 451 -19.48 -23.51 13.79
CA THR A 451 -20.07 -23.57 12.44
C THR A 451 -20.30 -22.16 11.90
N MET A 452 -19.94 -21.94 10.63
CA MET A 452 -20.02 -20.65 9.96
C MET A 452 -20.80 -20.78 8.66
N MET A 453 -21.69 -19.82 8.39
CA MET A 453 -22.43 -19.73 7.14
C MET A 453 -22.32 -18.34 6.52
N LEU A 454 -21.97 -18.28 5.24
CA LEU A 454 -21.95 -17.06 4.46
C LEU A 454 -23.07 -17.08 3.42
N VAL A 455 -23.90 -16.03 3.41
CA VAL A 455 -24.97 -15.83 2.44
C VAL A 455 -24.66 -14.58 1.60
N SER A 456 -24.07 -14.76 0.41
CA SER A 456 -23.67 -13.68 -0.51
C SER A 456 -23.22 -14.26 -1.85
N ASP A 457 -23.36 -13.52 -2.95
CA ASP A 457 -22.82 -13.89 -4.26
C ASP A 457 -21.33 -13.49 -4.40
N GLN A 458 -20.84 -12.59 -3.55
CA GLN A 458 -19.44 -12.14 -3.53
C GLN A 458 -18.50 -13.14 -2.85
N TRP A 459 -18.99 -14.29 -2.37
CA TRP A 459 -18.18 -15.25 -1.62
C TRP A 459 -16.94 -15.70 -2.39
N GLN A 460 -17.03 -15.89 -3.71
CA GLN A 460 -15.91 -16.32 -4.55
C GLN A 460 -14.82 -15.28 -4.68
N HIS A 461 -15.20 -14.01 -4.80
CA HIS A 461 -14.29 -12.92 -5.11
C HIS A 461 -13.65 -12.32 -3.85
N VAL A 462 -14.38 -12.35 -2.72
CA VAL A 462 -13.96 -11.64 -1.50
C VAL A 462 -13.61 -12.57 -0.35
N PHE A 463 -14.32 -13.71 -0.21
CA PHE A 463 -14.23 -14.55 0.99
C PHE A 463 -13.56 -15.90 0.78
N ALA A 464 -13.47 -16.38 -0.47
CA ALA A 464 -13.08 -17.75 -0.80
C ALA A 464 -11.69 -18.14 -0.28
N TRP A 465 -10.72 -17.22 -0.31
CA TRP A 465 -9.35 -17.51 0.12
C TRP A 465 -9.23 -17.80 1.62
N ASP A 466 -9.79 -16.93 2.48
CA ASP A 466 -9.74 -17.15 3.92
C ASP A 466 -10.58 -18.36 4.33
N LEU A 467 -11.76 -18.55 3.73
CA LEU A 467 -12.59 -19.72 3.98
C LEU A 467 -11.89 -21.03 3.56
N ALA A 468 -11.19 -21.04 2.42
CA ALA A 468 -10.42 -22.22 1.96
C ALA A 468 -9.25 -22.53 2.90
N ARG A 469 -8.56 -21.49 3.40
CA ARG A 469 -7.52 -21.63 4.44
C ARG A 469 -8.09 -22.17 5.76
N LEU A 470 -9.26 -21.69 6.20
CA LEU A 470 -9.89 -22.13 7.45
C LEU A 470 -10.29 -23.60 7.42
N GLN A 471 -10.78 -24.05 6.27
CA GLN A 471 -11.10 -25.44 6.02
C GLN A 471 -9.88 -26.36 6.25
N GLN A 472 -8.67 -25.90 5.94
CA GLN A 472 -7.43 -26.68 6.07
C GLN A 472 -6.83 -26.67 7.49
N HIS A 473 -6.97 -25.57 8.24
CA HIS A 473 -6.24 -25.36 9.50
C HIS A 473 -7.09 -25.43 10.78
N THR A 474 -8.37 -25.09 10.70
CA THR A 474 -9.14 -24.73 11.90
C THR A 474 -10.40 -25.57 12.13
N LYS A 475 -10.67 -26.64 11.38
CA LYS A 475 -11.84 -27.53 11.65
C LYS A 475 -13.23 -26.84 11.77
N TYR A 476 -13.41 -25.58 11.37
CA TYR A 476 -14.76 -24.98 11.30
C TYR A 476 -15.59 -25.71 10.23
N ASN A 477 -16.88 -25.94 10.50
CA ASN A 477 -17.81 -26.39 9.46
C ASN A 477 -18.31 -25.16 8.69
N LEU A 478 -18.11 -25.17 7.37
CA LEU A 478 -18.38 -24.03 6.50
C LEU A 478 -19.58 -24.31 5.60
N PHE A 479 -20.53 -23.39 5.57
CA PHE A 479 -21.74 -23.46 4.77
C PHE A 479 -21.90 -22.23 3.89
N LEU A 480 -22.50 -22.39 2.71
CA LEU A 480 -22.73 -21.28 1.78
C LEU A 480 -24.19 -21.17 1.35
N ALA A 481 -24.67 -19.96 1.13
CA ALA A 481 -25.85 -19.74 0.30
C ALA A 481 -25.64 -18.55 -0.64
N TYR A 482 -26.20 -18.64 -1.84
CA TYR A 482 -26.01 -17.65 -2.90
C TYR A 482 -27.27 -17.57 -3.79
N SER A 483 -27.48 -16.44 -4.46
CA SER A 483 -28.67 -16.20 -5.29
C SER A 483 -28.59 -16.93 -6.63
N THR A 484 -27.40 -17.06 -7.19
CA THR A 484 -27.12 -17.74 -8.47
C THR A 484 -25.98 -18.74 -8.32
N GLU A 485 -26.10 -19.91 -8.95
CA GLU A 485 -25.01 -20.89 -8.95
C GLU A 485 -23.73 -20.31 -9.58
N PRO A 486 -22.56 -20.49 -8.93
CA PRO A 486 -21.32 -19.97 -9.47
C PRO A 486 -20.84 -20.74 -10.71
N PHE A 487 -20.18 -20.03 -11.63
CA PHE A 487 -19.51 -20.63 -12.79
C PHE A 487 -18.33 -21.49 -12.31
N ALA A 488 -18.19 -22.71 -12.86
CA ALA A 488 -17.39 -23.80 -12.29
C ALA A 488 -15.94 -23.46 -11.89
N GLY A 489 -15.50 -24.05 -10.75
CA GLY A 489 -14.12 -24.05 -10.24
C GLY A 489 -13.98 -23.30 -8.92
N SER A 490 -14.18 -23.99 -7.78
CA SER A 490 -13.93 -23.41 -6.45
C SER A 490 -13.04 -24.32 -5.61
N ALA A 491 -12.01 -23.74 -5.00
CA ALA A 491 -11.10 -24.40 -4.06
C ALA A 491 -11.77 -24.67 -2.69
N LEU A 492 -12.89 -24.00 -2.38
CA LEU A 492 -13.63 -24.19 -1.14
C LEU A 492 -14.56 -25.42 -1.27
N ARG A 493 -14.52 -26.32 -0.28
CA ARG A 493 -15.42 -27.48 -0.20
C ARG A 493 -16.40 -27.31 0.96
N PRO A 494 -17.48 -26.52 0.83
CA PRO A 494 -18.41 -26.32 1.93
C PRO A 494 -19.05 -27.64 2.38
N CYS A 495 -19.41 -27.74 3.65
CA CYS A 495 -20.17 -28.84 4.24
C CYS A 495 -21.59 -28.93 3.71
N GLY A 496 -22.12 -27.83 3.19
CA GLY A 496 -23.41 -27.74 2.52
C GLY A 496 -23.59 -26.39 1.84
N GLU A 497 -24.37 -26.38 0.76
CA GLU A 497 -24.65 -25.19 -0.05
C GLU A 497 -26.12 -25.11 -0.43
N TRP A 498 -26.65 -23.89 -0.52
CA TRP A 498 -28.03 -23.62 -0.94
C TRP A 498 -28.13 -22.50 -1.96
N ILE A 499 -29.05 -22.66 -2.91
CA ILE A 499 -29.61 -21.50 -3.62
C ILE A 499 -30.54 -20.78 -2.65
N TRP A 500 -30.28 -19.50 -2.41
CA TRP A 500 -30.94 -18.67 -1.40
C TRP A 500 -32.47 -18.73 -1.47
N ARG A 501 -33.03 -18.61 -2.68
CA ARG A 501 -34.48 -18.70 -2.88
C ARG A 501 -35.04 -20.04 -2.42
N ASN A 502 -34.37 -21.13 -2.75
CA ASN A 502 -34.78 -22.49 -2.41
C ASN A 502 -34.65 -22.75 -0.90
N LEU A 503 -33.67 -22.13 -0.24
CA LEU A 503 -33.52 -22.16 1.22
C LEU A 503 -34.74 -21.55 1.93
N LEU A 504 -35.35 -20.51 1.33
CA LEU A 504 -36.55 -19.86 1.87
C LEU A 504 -37.86 -20.52 1.42
N GLU A 505 -37.88 -21.27 0.31
CA GLU A 505 -39.09 -21.91 -0.23
C GLU A 505 -39.57 -23.14 0.55
N THR A 506 -38.90 -23.55 1.63
CA THR A 506 -39.37 -24.63 2.51
C THR A 506 -40.63 -24.21 3.25
N LYS A 507 -41.80 -24.37 2.61
CA LYS A 507 -43.12 -24.10 3.19
C LYS A 507 -43.31 -24.92 4.47
N ARG A 508 -43.36 -24.26 5.64
CA ARG A 508 -43.96 -24.82 6.86
C ARG A 508 -44.68 -23.75 7.67
N GLU A 509 -45.79 -24.16 8.26
CA GLU A 509 -46.68 -23.32 9.07
C GLU A 509 -46.01 -22.94 10.39
N PHE A 510 -46.16 -21.67 10.78
CA PHE A 510 -45.66 -21.13 12.03
C PHE A 510 -46.49 -21.68 13.19
N VAL A 511 -45.99 -22.69 13.91
CA VAL A 511 -46.61 -23.17 15.14
C VAL A 511 -46.20 -22.23 16.27
N GLN A 512 -47.17 -21.50 16.80
CA GLN A 512 -46.99 -20.58 17.91
C GLN A 512 -46.90 -21.40 19.21
N ASP A 513 -45.70 -21.80 19.59
CA ASP A 513 -45.51 -22.61 20.79
C ASP A 513 -45.69 -21.75 22.05
N LYS A 514 -46.73 -22.06 22.82
CA LYS A 514 -47.02 -21.44 24.12
C LYS A 514 -46.33 -22.28 25.20
N GLY A 515 -45.14 -21.85 25.60
CA GLY A 515 -44.59 -22.15 26.92
C GLY A 515 -43.22 -22.80 26.92
N SER A 516 -42.18 -22.02 27.21
CA SER A 516 -41.22 -22.29 28.28
C SER A 516 -40.21 -21.15 28.40
N SER A 517 -39.88 -20.83 29.65
CA SER A 517 -38.85 -19.90 30.18
C SER A 517 -38.15 -18.93 29.21
N SER A 518 -38.50 -17.65 29.39
CA SER A 518 -37.90 -16.47 28.79
C SER A 518 -36.39 -16.35 29.06
N CYS A 519 -35.57 -16.59 28.03
CA CYS A 519 -34.38 -15.76 27.82
C CYS A 519 -34.81 -14.62 26.90
N GLU A 520 -35.12 -13.45 27.47
CA GLU A 520 -35.47 -12.24 26.71
C GLU A 520 -34.26 -11.76 25.88
N VAL A 521 -34.07 -12.33 24.69
CA VAL A 521 -33.19 -11.72 23.69
C VAL A 521 -33.95 -10.56 23.08
N SER A 522 -33.78 -9.37 23.67
CA SER A 522 -34.36 -8.14 23.15
C SER A 522 -33.89 -7.88 21.71
N PRO A 523 -34.77 -7.41 20.81
CA PRO A 523 -34.39 -7.05 19.45
C PRO A 523 -33.30 -5.97 19.45
N MET A 524 -32.17 -6.22 18.80
CA MET A 524 -31.01 -5.31 18.78
C MET A 524 -30.71 -4.83 17.36
N PHE A 525 -30.84 -3.52 17.14
CA PHE A 525 -30.32 -2.82 15.98
C PHE A 525 -28.94 -2.28 16.30
N TYR A 526 -27.96 -2.52 15.44
CA TYR A 526 -26.58 -2.15 15.68
C TYR A 526 -25.99 -1.30 14.56
N CYS A 527 -25.35 -0.20 14.93
CA CYS A 527 -24.52 0.62 14.04
C CYS A 527 -23.07 0.58 14.52
N LYS A 528 -22.21 -0.14 13.79
CA LYS A 528 -20.78 -0.23 14.10
C LYS A 528 -20.08 1.12 13.93
N SER A 529 -20.43 1.88 12.88
CA SER A 529 -19.87 3.21 12.61
C SER A 529 -20.07 4.21 13.74
N CYS A 530 -21.10 4.05 14.56
CA CYS A 530 -21.38 4.93 15.68
C CYS A 530 -21.28 4.27 17.06
N SER A 531 -20.96 2.97 17.10
CA SER A 531 -21.09 2.11 18.28
C SER A 531 -22.48 2.23 18.95
N TYR A 532 -23.52 2.41 18.15
CA TYR A 532 -24.89 2.62 18.63
C TYR A 532 -25.66 1.30 18.65
N GLN A 533 -26.34 1.05 19.77
CA GLN A 533 -27.27 -0.06 19.95
C GLN A 533 -28.66 0.51 20.26
N GLY A 534 -29.69 0.03 19.55
CA GLY A 534 -31.07 0.48 19.72
C GLY A 534 -32.04 -0.69 19.76
N GLN A 535 -33.07 -0.57 20.61
CA GLN A 535 -34.12 -1.60 20.77
C GLN A 535 -35.41 -1.30 19.98
N ARG A 536 -35.52 -0.10 19.37
CA ARG A 536 -36.68 0.33 18.58
C ARG A 536 -36.26 0.81 17.20
N VAL A 537 -36.95 0.35 16.15
CA VAL A 537 -36.68 0.71 14.74
C VAL A 537 -36.74 2.22 14.53
N GLU A 538 -37.70 2.91 15.14
CA GLU A 538 -37.88 4.36 14.99
C GLU A 538 -36.72 5.15 15.61
N GLY A 539 -36.23 4.70 16.77
CA GLY A 539 -35.07 5.28 17.44
C GLY A 539 -33.80 5.06 16.64
N PHE A 540 -33.62 3.87 16.09
CA PHE A 540 -32.48 3.53 15.25
C PHE A 540 -32.51 4.26 13.90
N ARG A 541 -33.67 4.39 13.24
CA ARG A 541 -33.80 5.22 12.03
C ARG A 541 -33.51 6.68 12.30
N ARG A 542 -33.99 7.23 13.42
CA ARG A 542 -33.66 8.60 13.82
C ARG A 542 -32.16 8.78 14.05
N HIS A 543 -31.48 7.76 14.60
CA HIS A 543 -30.03 7.73 14.72
C HIS A 543 -29.35 7.73 13.35
N VAL A 544 -29.70 6.80 12.45
CA VAL A 544 -29.09 6.66 11.11
C VAL A 544 -29.36 7.88 10.22
N SER A 545 -30.53 8.51 10.35
CA SER A 545 -30.88 9.74 9.62
C SER A 545 -30.32 11.02 10.27
N SER A 546 -29.56 10.92 11.36
CA SER A 546 -28.99 12.09 12.02
C SER A 546 -27.72 12.59 11.32
N GLY A 547 -27.51 13.91 11.31
CA GLY A 547 -26.27 14.49 10.79
C GLY A 547 -25.00 13.97 11.50
N LYS A 548 -25.09 13.62 12.79
CA LYS A 548 -23.99 12.99 13.54
C LYS A 548 -23.64 11.60 13.01
N HIS A 549 -24.65 10.82 12.60
CA HIS A 549 -24.42 9.53 11.95
C HIS A 549 -23.85 9.72 10.54
N ALA A 550 -24.37 10.66 9.75
CA ALA A 550 -23.84 10.95 8.42
C ALA A 550 -22.34 11.32 8.45
N VAL A 551 -21.93 12.14 9.43
CA VAL A 551 -20.50 12.47 9.64
C VAL A 551 -19.69 11.23 10.02
N LYS A 552 -20.17 10.41 10.98
CA LYS A 552 -19.50 9.16 11.35
C LYS A 552 -19.47 8.11 10.24
N GLU A 553 -20.49 8.05 9.38
CA GLU A 553 -20.55 7.19 8.18
C GLU A 553 -19.43 7.54 7.19
N VAL A 554 -19.18 8.84 6.99
CA VAL A 554 -18.14 9.32 6.08
C VAL A 554 -16.74 9.09 6.65
N THR A 555 -16.56 9.26 7.97
CA THR A 555 -15.25 9.07 8.62
C THR A 555 -14.89 7.60 8.87
N ASN A 556 -15.88 6.72 9.11
CA ASN A 556 -15.67 5.27 9.34
C ASN A 556 -15.85 4.43 8.07
N ARG A 557 -15.46 4.94 6.88
CA ARG A 557 -15.30 4.09 5.70
C ARG A 557 -14.18 3.08 6.00
N ILE A 558 -14.57 1.91 6.49
CA ILE A 558 -13.67 0.76 6.67
C ILE A 558 -13.20 0.37 5.26
N HIS A 559 -12.04 0.90 4.85
CA HIS A 559 -11.15 0.15 3.99
C HIS A 559 -10.59 -0.98 4.87
N PRO A 560 -10.58 -2.24 4.41
CA PRO A 560 -9.97 -3.30 5.18
C PRO A 560 -8.45 -3.09 5.21
N GLU A 561 -7.97 -2.36 6.21
CA GLU A 561 -6.75 -2.75 6.89
C GLU A 561 -7.02 -4.17 7.43
N LEU A 562 -6.64 -5.18 6.64
CA LEU A 562 -6.49 -6.53 7.17
C LEU A 562 -5.41 -6.46 8.23
N ASP A 563 -5.87 -6.49 9.48
CA ASP A 563 -5.01 -6.56 10.65
C ASP A 563 -4.01 -7.72 10.52
N TYR A 564 -2.79 -7.51 11.01
CA TYR A 564 -1.65 -8.42 10.86
C TYR A 564 -1.87 -9.77 11.55
N LEU A 565 -2.55 -10.71 10.90
CA LEU A 565 -2.44 -12.13 11.24
C LEU A 565 -1.16 -12.68 10.62
N THR A 566 -0.07 -12.62 11.39
CA THR A 566 0.97 -13.68 11.57
C THR A 566 2.39 -13.13 11.82
N ARG A 567 2.64 -12.46 12.96
CA ARG A 567 4.03 -12.41 13.51
C ARG A 567 4.51 -13.77 14.03
N THR A 568 3.66 -14.78 14.10
CA THR A 568 3.96 -16.08 14.71
C THR A 568 3.99 -17.29 13.77
N TRP A 569 3.54 -17.20 12.51
CA TRP A 569 3.41 -18.41 11.65
C TRP A 569 4.47 -18.58 10.55
N ALA A 570 5.28 -17.55 10.25
CA ALA A 570 6.39 -17.65 9.31
C ALA A 570 7.60 -18.46 9.83
N LYS A 571 7.41 -19.36 10.80
CA LYS A 571 8.53 -20.05 11.47
C LYS A 571 9.03 -21.32 10.78
N ASN A 572 8.36 -21.86 9.76
CA ASN A 572 8.69 -23.22 9.29
C ASN A 572 8.95 -23.42 7.78
N TYR A 573 9.38 -22.42 7.00
CA TYR A 573 10.09 -22.69 5.74
C TYR A 573 11.14 -21.61 5.45
N THR A 574 12.41 -21.98 5.48
CA THR A 574 13.54 -21.11 5.12
C THR A 574 13.63 -20.93 3.61
N THR A 575 12.91 -19.97 3.03
CA THR A 575 13.28 -19.42 1.72
C THR A 575 14.51 -18.53 1.93
N LYS A 576 15.68 -19.10 1.65
CA LYS A 576 16.95 -18.38 1.75
C LYS A 576 17.11 -17.47 0.51
N PRO A 577 17.66 -16.25 0.64
CA PRO A 577 17.85 -15.29 -0.47
C PRO A 577 18.71 -15.80 -1.65
N GLU A 578 19.37 -16.94 -1.48
CA GLU A 578 20.33 -17.55 -2.39
C GLU A 578 19.68 -18.06 -3.70
N TYR A 579 18.39 -18.39 -3.66
CA TYR A 579 17.66 -18.93 -4.82
C TYR A 579 17.18 -17.85 -5.80
N ALA A 580 17.08 -16.59 -5.34
CA ALA A 580 16.58 -15.48 -6.15
C ALA A 580 17.58 -14.94 -7.20
N THR A 581 18.82 -15.43 -7.18
CA THR A 581 19.92 -14.98 -8.07
C THR A 581 20.61 -16.11 -8.84
N ALA A 582 20.15 -17.36 -8.67
CA ALA A 582 20.70 -18.50 -9.41
C ALA A 582 20.03 -18.64 -10.80
N PRO A 583 20.80 -18.85 -11.89
CA PRO A 583 20.24 -19.24 -13.20
C PRO A 583 19.42 -20.53 -13.10
N ILE A 584 18.33 -20.66 -13.86
CA ILE A 584 17.44 -21.83 -13.87
C ILE A 584 18.21 -23.15 -14.09
N VAL A 585 19.26 -23.13 -14.91
CA VAL A 585 20.16 -24.28 -15.15
C VAL A 585 20.94 -24.69 -13.88
N LYS A 586 21.34 -23.74 -13.03
CA LYS A 586 22.01 -24.02 -11.74
C LYS A 586 21.05 -24.61 -10.69
N LEU A 587 19.74 -24.55 -10.92
CA LEU A 587 18.72 -25.21 -10.11
C LEU A 587 18.43 -26.65 -10.59
N GLY A 588 19.13 -27.14 -11.62
CA GLY A 588 19.02 -28.52 -12.12
C GLY A 588 17.90 -28.75 -13.13
N TYR A 589 17.29 -27.69 -13.67
CA TYR A 589 16.25 -27.80 -14.71
C TYR A 589 16.89 -27.79 -16.10
N SER A 590 16.58 -28.80 -16.91
CA SER A 590 16.97 -28.92 -18.33
C SER A 590 15.75 -29.37 -19.16
N GLY A 591 15.61 -28.82 -20.38
CA GLY A 591 14.49 -29.15 -21.27
C GLY A 591 14.21 -28.06 -22.32
N PRO A 592 13.35 -28.34 -23.32
CA PRO A 592 12.96 -27.37 -24.33
C PRO A 592 12.16 -26.22 -23.69
N VAL A 593 12.47 -24.98 -24.08
CA VAL A 593 11.82 -23.76 -23.56
C VAL A 593 11.06 -23.07 -24.69
N SER A 594 9.81 -22.71 -24.42
CA SER A 594 9.00 -21.84 -25.28
C SER A 594 8.67 -20.55 -24.53
N ILE A 595 8.96 -19.38 -25.12
CA ILE A 595 8.71 -18.07 -24.50
C ILE A 595 7.69 -17.32 -25.36
N THR A 596 6.63 -16.79 -24.73
CA THR A 596 5.64 -15.95 -25.41
C THR A 596 5.56 -14.57 -24.74
N GLY A 597 5.99 -13.53 -25.43
CA GLY A 597 5.82 -12.13 -25.02
C GLY A 597 4.43 -11.61 -25.41
N CYS A 598 3.68 -11.07 -24.46
CA CYS A 598 2.38 -10.44 -24.73
C CYS A 598 2.51 -8.92 -24.54
N GLY A 599 1.99 -8.12 -25.46
CA GLY A 599 2.01 -6.65 -25.32
C GLY A 599 1.42 -5.90 -26.50
N ASP A 600 1.22 -4.58 -26.33
CA ASP A 600 0.75 -3.72 -27.41
C ASP A 600 1.92 -3.40 -28.34
N HIS A 601 2.10 -4.25 -29.34
CA HIS A 601 3.20 -4.11 -30.30
C HIS A 601 3.13 -2.83 -31.14
N ASN A 602 2.01 -2.08 -31.14
CA ASN A 602 1.96 -0.76 -31.77
C ASN A 602 2.71 0.30 -30.94
N LYS A 603 2.97 0.02 -29.65
CA LYS A 603 3.73 0.86 -28.72
C LYS A 603 5.17 0.40 -28.53
N THR A 604 5.54 -0.75 -29.09
CA THR A 604 6.89 -1.31 -29.01
C THR A 604 7.64 -1.02 -30.31
N PRO A 605 8.85 -0.43 -30.28
CA PRO A 605 9.61 -0.16 -31.49
C PRO A 605 9.88 -1.43 -32.33
N ASP A 606 9.68 -1.35 -33.65
CA ASP A 606 9.82 -2.47 -34.59
C ASP A 606 11.15 -3.22 -34.50
N HIS A 607 12.25 -2.52 -34.23
CA HIS A 607 13.57 -3.14 -34.10
C HIS A 607 13.61 -4.10 -32.90
N ILE A 608 12.99 -3.75 -31.77
CA ILE A 608 12.91 -4.60 -30.58
C ILE A 608 12.06 -5.84 -30.86
N LEU A 609 10.93 -5.69 -31.58
CA LEU A 609 10.08 -6.83 -31.94
C LEU A 609 10.82 -7.81 -32.86
N ARG A 610 11.62 -7.31 -33.82
CA ARG A 610 12.45 -8.15 -34.70
C ARG A 610 13.56 -8.86 -33.94
N GLU A 611 14.23 -8.18 -33.01
CA GLU A 611 15.27 -8.76 -32.15
C GLU A 611 14.72 -9.83 -31.21
N LEU A 612 13.55 -9.60 -30.59
CA LEU A 612 12.91 -10.61 -29.75
C LEU A 612 12.50 -11.84 -30.57
N SER A 613 11.88 -11.63 -31.72
CA SER A 613 11.47 -12.73 -32.60
C SER A 613 12.65 -13.54 -33.13
N SER A 614 13.79 -12.90 -33.44
CA SER A 614 14.99 -13.60 -33.94
C SER A 614 15.66 -14.49 -32.89
N THR A 615 15.36 -14.30 -31.60
CA THR A 615 15.84 -15.13 -30.48
C THR A 615 14.90 -16.29 -30.13
N GLY A 616 13.83 -16.50 -30.90
CA GLY A 616 12.85 -17.57 -30.67
C GLY A 616 11.76 -17.23 -29.64
N VAL A 617 11.56 -15.94 -29.35
CA VAL A 617 10.43 -15.47 -28.53
C VAL A 617 9.20 -15.26 -29.43
N ASP A 618 8.12 -15.99 -29.15
CA ASP A 618 6.84 -15.78 -29.82
C ASP A 618 6.19 -14.48 -29.34
N LEU A 619 5.71 -13.66 -30.27
CA LEU A 619 5.10 -12.36 -29.96
C LEU A 619 3.58 -12.42 -30.15
N ALA A 620 2.83 -12.29 -29.05
CA ALA A 620 1.37 -12.26 -29.03
C ALA A 620 0.85 -10.83 -28.80
N HIS A 621 0.37 -10.20 -29.88
CA HIS A 621 -0.18 -8.85 -29.80
C HIS A 621 -1.42 -8.80 -28.89
N SER A 622 -1.45 -7.84 -27.96
CA SER A 622 -2.58 -7.59 -27.06
C SER A 622 -2.55 -6.15 -26.55
N ILE A 623 -3.69 -5.48 -26.49
CA ILE A 623 -3.80 -4.14 -25.88
C ILE A 623 -3.79 -4.23 -24.34
N ASP A 624 -3.35 -3.15 -23.68
CA ASP A 624 -3.13 -3.09 -22.22
C ASP A 624 -4.36 -3.53 -21.40
N GLU A 625 -5.57 -3.25 -21.90
CA GLU A 625 -6.84 -3.53 -21.22
C GLU A 625 -7.15 -5.03 -21.11
N VAL A 626 -6.59 -5.87 -21.99
CA VAL A 626 -6.90 -7.31 -22.08
C VAL A 626 -5.65 -8.21 -22.03
N ILE A 627 -4.47 -7.64 -21.80
CA ILE A 627 -3.17 -8.34 -21.78
C ILE A 627 -3.17 -9.54 -20.82
N TYR A 628 -3.74 -9.38 -19.63
CA TYR A 628 -3.82 -10.46 -18.63
C TYR A 628 -4.80 -11.57 -19.03
N SER A 629 -5.94 -11.22 -19.63
CA SER A 629 -6.89 -12.18 -20.18
C SER A 629 -6.26 -12.99 -21.33
N ARG A 630 -5.43 -12.36 -22.15
CA ARG A 630 -4.70 -13.04 -23.23
C ARG A 630 -3.64 -14.00 -22.70
N MET A 631 -2.83 -13.56 -21.71
CA MET A 631 -1.86 -14.41 -21.02
C MET A 631 -2.53 -15.63 -20.36
N PHE A 632 -3.71 -15.42 -19.74
CA PHE A 632 -4.51 -16.49 -19.14
C PHE A 632 -4.93 -17.57 -20.15
N ILE A 633 -5.45 -17.15 -21.31
CA ILE A 633 -5.87 -18.06 -22.39
C ILE A 633 -4.68 -18.84 -22.95
N ASN A 634 -3.56 -18.15 -23.22
CA ASN A 634 -2.34 -18.78 -23.72
C ASN A 634 -1.82 -19.84 -22.74
N MET A 635 -1.83 -19.55 -21.44
CA MET A 635 -1.39 -20.50 -20.42
C MET A 635 -2.31 -21.72 -20.32
N LYS A 636 -3.64 -21.54 -20.40
CA LYS A 636 -4.58 -22.68 -20.44
C LYS A 636 -4.37 -23.57 -21.66
N GLN A 637 -4.13 -22.97 -22.83
CA GLN A 637 -3.83 -23.71 -24.07
C GLN A 637 -2.49 -24.44 -23.98
N TRP A 638 -1.47 -23.80 -23.40
CA TRP A 638 -0.16 -24.41 -23.20
C TRP A 638 -0.23 -25.59 -22.23
N LYS A 639 -0.96 -25.46 -21.10
CA LYS A 639 -1.21 -26.54 -20.14
C LYS A 639 -1.86 -27.75 -20.80
N ALA A 640 -2.86 -27.53 -21.66
CA ALA A 640 -3.53 -28.61 -22.37
C ALA A 640 -2.62 -29.42 -23.30
N ARG A 641 -1.52 -28.81 -23.78
CA ARG A 641 -0.53 -29.43 -24.67
C ARG A 641 0.68 -30.02 -23.93
N ASN A 642 0.92 -29.63 -22.68
CA ASN A 642 2.12 -29.98 -21.92
C ASN A 642 1.73 -30.53 -20.53
N PRO A 643 1.38 -31.83 -20.38
CA PRO A 643 0.99 -32.40 -19.09
C PRO A 643 2.16 -32.45 -18.08
N PRO A 644 1.91 -32.53 -16.74
CA PRO A 644 2.96 -32.61 -15.73
C PRO A 644 3.82 -33.89 -15.84
N PRO A 645 5.11 -33.85 -15.44
CA PRO A 645 5.82 -32.72 -14.82
C PRO A 645 6.32 -31.72 -15.86
N ALA A 646 5.89 -30.46 -15.74
CA ALA A 646 6.37 -29.35 -16.55
C ALA A 646 6.56 -28.10 -15.69
N THR A 647 7.30 -27.12 -16.18
CA THR A 647 7.57 -25.88 -15.45
C THR A 647 6.96 -24.71 -16.19
N ILE A 648 6.28 -23.82 -15.46
CA ILE A 648 5.72 -22.58 -16.00
C ILE A 648 6.42 -21.42 -15.29
N MET A 649 6.85 -20.42 -16.07
CA MET A 649 7.37 -19.17 -15.53
C MET A 649 6.48 -18.01 -15.95
N LEU A 650 6.03 -17.20 -14.98
CA LEU A 650 5.26 -15.98 -15.23
C LEU A 650 6.13 -14.75 -14.94
N ILE A 651 6.19 -13.84 -15.91
CA ILE A 651 6.99 -12.62 -15.82
C ILE A 651 6.04 -11.42 -15.94
N SER A 652 5.65 -10.83 -14.81
CA SER A 652 4.83 -9.60 -14.79
C SER A 652 4.71 -9.04 -13.37
N ASP A 653 4.57 -7.71 -13.27
CA ASP A 653 4.31 -7.02 -12.00
C ASP A 653 2.85 -7.14 -11.52
N GLY A 654 1.93 -7.59 -12.39
CA GLY A 654 0.49 -7.73 -12.09
C GLY A 654 0.06 -9.15 -11.73
N VAL A 655 1.00 -10.11 -11.60
CA VAL A 655 0.69 -11.55 -11.47
C VAL A 655 -0.18 -11.83 -10.25
N VAL A 656 0.08 -11.16 -9.13
CA VAL A 656 -0.62 -11.38 -7.86
C VAL A 656 -2.03 -10.83 -7.88
N MET A 657 -2.38 -9.78 -8.63
CA MET A 657 -3.77 -9.30 -8.60
C MET A 657 -4.70 -10.05 -9.57
N MET A 658 -4.15 -10.59 -10.65
CA MET A 658 -4.95 -11.06 -11.79
C MET A 658 -4.98 -12.59 -11.96
N PHE A 659 -4.04 -13.35 -11.37
CA PHE A 659 -3.90 -14.79 -11.59
C PHE A 659 -4.00 -15.65 -10.32
N GLU A 660 -4.41 -15.09 -9.17
CA GLU A 660 -4.39 -15.77 -7.86
C GLU A 660 -5.08 -17.14 -7.87
N ASN A 661 -6.28 -17.22 -8.44
CA ASN A 661 -7.06 -18.46 -8.51
C ASN A 661 -6.40 -19.53 -9.39
N LEU A 662 -5.79 -19.11 -10.50
CA LEU A 662 -5.18 -20.03 -11.47
C LEU A 662 -3.83 -20.56 -10.99
N ILE A 663 -3.07 -19.72 -10.30
CA ILE A 663 -1.81 -20.11 -9.66
C ILE A 663 -2.10 -21.13 -8.55
N ALA A 664 -3.16 -20.92 -7.77
CA ALA A 664 -3.59 -21.88 -6.76
C ALA A 664 -3.96 -23.23 -7.39
N ASP A 665 -4.74 -23.26 -8.48
CA ASP A 665 -5.08 -24.48 -9.21
C ASP A 665 -3.84 -25.21 -9.77
N LEU A 666 -2.88 -24.47 -10.35
CA LEU A 666 -1.65 -25.03 -10.91
C LEU A 666 -0.76 -25.67 -9.84
N LEU A 667 -0.68 -25.06 -8.66
CA LEU A 667 0.13 -25.53 -7.54
C LEU A 667 -0.54 -26.68 -6.77
N GLN A 668 -1.87 -26.72 -6.70
CA GLN A 668 -2.61 -27.68 -5.86
C GLN A 668 -3.05 -28.95 -6.60
N GLU A 669 -3.42 -28.87 -7.89
CA GLU A 669 -3.99 -30.03 -8.61
C GLU A 669 -3.01 -30.75 -9.52
N THR A 670 -1.91 -30.11 -9.92
CA THR A 670 -1.04 -30.62 -10.98
C THR A 670 0.43 -30.44 -10.59
N LYS A 671 1.27 -31.46 -10.75
CA LYS A 671 2.70 -31.47 -10.38
C LYS A 671 3.58 -30.52 -11.21
N TYR A 672 3.09 -29.34 -11.60
CA TYR A 672 3.90 -28.33 -12.28
C TYR A 672 4.77 -27.58 -11.28
N ASN A 673 5.98 -27.21 -11.70
CA ASN A 673 6.77 -26.21 -10.99
C ASN A 673 6.37 -24.82 -11.48
N LEU A 674 6.13 -23.88 -10.56
CA LEU A 674 5.78 -22.51 -10.92
C LEU A 674 6.87 -21.55 -10.48
N PHE A 675 7.38 -20.79 -11.44
CA PHE A 675 8.37 -19.73 -11.26
C PHE A 675 7.76 -18.36 -11.50
N LEU A 676 8.17 -17.36 -10.71
CA LEU A 676 7.75 -15.98 -10.89
C LEU A 676 8.94 -15.07 -11.14
N ALA A 677 8.79 -14.09 -12.03
CA ALA A 677 9.68 -12.95 -12.12
C ALA A 677 8.89 -11.63 -12.21
N TYR A 678 9.42 -10.60 -11.55
CA TYR A 678 8.79 -9.29 -11.46
C TYR A 678 9.87 -8.21 -11.31
N SER A 679 9.57 -6.99 -11.74
CA SER A 679 10.45 -5.83 -11.64
C SER A 679 10.63 -5.38 -10.19
N TYR A 680 9.64 -5.64 -9.33
CA TYR A 680 9.67 -5.37 -7.89
C TYR A 680 8.85 -6.41 -7.12
N ARG A 681 9.26 -6.70 -5.87
CA ARG A 681 8.57 -7.70 -5.03
C ARG A 681 7.22 -7.14 -4.52
N PRO A 682 6.10 -7.86 -4.67
CA PRO A 682 4.78 -7.34 -4.28
C PRO A 682 4.63 -7.12 -2.76
N TYR A 683 3.84 -6.10 -2.40
CA TYR A 683 3.67 -5.56 -1.03
C TYR A 683 2.93 -6.50 -0.06
N LYS A 684 2.06 -7.37 -0.57
CA LYS A 684 1.47 -8.50 0.16
C LYS A 684 1.88 -9.79 -0.56
N MET A 685 2.67 -10.62 0.11
CA MET A 685 2.82 -12.00 -0.32
C MET A 685 1.52 -12.74 0.03
N SER A 686 0.67 -13.00 -0.96
CA SER A 686 -0.22 -14.16 -0.85
C SER A 686 0.66 -15.39 -0.66
N VAL A 687 0.23 -16.34 0.15
CA VAL A 687 0.94 -17.59 0.45
C VAL A 687 0.99 -18.46 -0.83
N LEU A 688 1.78 -18.03 -1.81
CA LEU A 688 2.08 -18.77 -3.02
C LEU A 688 3.38 -19.53 -2.75
N LEU A 689 3.27 -20.84 -2.62
CA LEU A 689 4.41 -21.75 -2.66
C LEU A 689 4.91 -21.83 -4.11
N THR A 690 5.60 -20.81 -4.59
CA THR A 690 6.30 -20.89 -5.88
C THR A 690 7.58 -21.68 -5.69
N SER A 691 7.96 -22.46 -6.70
CA SER A 691 9.16 -23.30 -6.63
C SER A 691 10.43 -22.44 -6.62
N ALA A 692 10.39 -21.23 -7.21
CA ALA A 692 11.43 -20.20 -7.16
C ALA A 692 10.90 -18.84 -7.68
N GLU A 693 11.58 -17.75 -7.34
CA GLU A 693 11.22 -16.38 -7.75
C GLU A 693 12.46 -15.52 -8.08
N TRP A 694 12.30 -14.53 -8.96
CA TRP A 694 13.36 -13.62 -9.38
C TRP A 694 12.91 -12.16 -9.44
N LEU A 695 13.84 -11.25 -9.15
CA LEU A 695 13.73 -9.89 -9.68
C LEU A 695 14.12 -9.92 -11.16
N TRP A 696 13.35 -9.25 -12.01
CA TRP A 696 13.55 -9.20 -13.46
C TRP A 696 14.99 -8.82 -13.83
N GLU A 697 15.55 -7.79 -13.20
CA GLU A 697 16.93 -7.36 -13.40
C GLU A 697 17.96 -8.44 -13.02
N SER A 698 17.68 -9.23 -11.97
CA SER A 698 18.58 -10.33 -11.55
C SER A 698 18.54 -11.50 -12.55
N LEU A 699 17.41 -11.73 -13.20
CA LEU A 699 17.26 -12.70 -14.27
C LEU A 699 18.03 -12.29 -15.54
N LEU A 700 18.01 -10.98 -15.87
CA LEU A 700 18.74 -10.43 -17.02
C LEU A 700 20.27 -10.39 -16.80
N VAL A 701 20.73 -10.08 -15.59
CA VAL A 701 22.17 -10.04 -15.26
C VAL A 701 22.81 -11.44 -15.33
N ALA A 702 22.05 -12.52 -15.06
CA ALA A 702 22.54 -13.88 -15.22
C ALA A 702 23.01 -14.18 -16.66
N ALA A 703 22.39 -13.57 -17.68
CA ALA A 703 22.75 -13.77 -19.09
C ALA A 703 24.11 -13.14 -19.48
N SER A 704 24.49 -12.03 -18.84
CA SER A 704 25.77 -11.33 -19.13
C SER A 704 27.00 -11.97 -18.47
N THR A 705 26.80 -13.03 -17.68
CA THR A 705 27.87 -13.83 -17.06
C THR A 705 28.15 -15.14 -17.79
N VAL A 706 27.42 -15.44 -18.87
CA VAL A 706 27.61 -16.61 -19.71
C VAL A 706 28.60 -16.25 -20.83
N SER A 707 29.72 -16.98 -20.90
CA SER A 707 30.77 -16.77 -21.92
C SER A 707 30.19 -16.86 -23.35
N PRO A 708 30.66 -16.05 -24.33
CA PRO A 708 30.17 -16.08 -25.72
C PRO A 708 30.18 -17.48 -26.37
N ASN A 709 31.11 -18.35 -25.94
CA ASN A 709 31.20 -19.73 -26.42
C ASN A 709 29.98 -20.59 -26.06
N PHE A 710 29.16 -20.21 -25.09
CA PHE A 710 27.96 -20.96 -24.69
C PHE A 710 26.78 -20.70 -25.65
N ILE A 711 26.75 -19.55 -26.32
CA ILE A 711 25.68 -19.17 -27.26
C ILE A 711 25.92 -19.83 -28.63
N GLU A 712 27.18 -19.91 -29.09
CA GLU A 712 27.55 -20.63 -30.32
C GLU A 712 27.33 -22.14 -30.24
N LEU A 713 27.40 -22.73 -29.03
CA LEU A 713 27.16 -24.16 -28.82
C LEU A 713 25.67 -24.54 -28.94
N GLN A 714 24.72 -23.67 -28.59
CA GLN A 714 23.28 -24.00 -28.67
C GLN A 714 22.67 -23.80 -30.06
N VAL A 715 23.18 -22.85 -30.87
CA VAL A 715 22.66 -22.62 -32.23
C VAL A 715 23.04 -23.76 -33.19
N ASN A 716 24.10 -24.52 -32.89
CA ASN A 716 24.53 -25.67 -33.71
C ASN A 716 23.87 -27.01 -33.34
N MET A 717 23.02 -27.07 -32.31
CA MET A 717 22.38 -28.32 -31.87
C MET A 717 21.07 -28.68 -32.60
N SER A 718 20.68 -27.95 -33.66
CA SER A 718 19.49 -28.26 -34.47
C SER A 718 19.73 -29.34 -35.54
N LYS A 719 20.49 -30.39 -35.23
CA LYS A 719 20.56 -31.62 -36.03
C LYS A 719 20.31 -32.85 -35.16
N PRO A 720 19.63 -33.89 -35.67
CA PRO A 720 19.20 -35.01 -34.85
C PRO A 720 20.30 -36.06 -34.63
N MET A 721 20.22 -36.75 -33.47
CA MET A 721 21.04 -37.90 -33.01
C MET A 721 22.50 -37.57 -32.65
N GLU A 722 23.14 -38.04 -31.57
CA GLU A 722 23.07 -39.30 -30.78
C GLU A 722 23.53 -39.05 -29.33
N GLU A 723 23.31 -40.03 -28.43
CA GLU A 723 23.76 -40.04 -27.03
C GLU A 723 25.27 -39.76 -26.88
N ASP A 724 25.65 -38.82 -25.99
CA ASP A 724 27.02 -38.80 -25.48
C ASP A 724 27.08 -38.39 -24.00
N THR A 725 27.61 -39.32 -23.20
CA THR A 725 27.83 -39.25 -21.76
C THR A 725 29.15 -38.55 -21.46
N ASN A 726 29.17 -37.47 -20.67
CA ASN A 726 30.36 -37.16 -19.89
C ASN A 726 30.11 -36.26 -18.67
N GLY A 727 30.22 -36.84 -17.46
CA GLY A 727 30.29 -36.12 -16.20
C GLY A 727 31.73 -35.77 -15.86
N LYS A 728 32.00 -34.51 -15.49
CA LYS A 728 33.25 -34.13 -14.82
C LYS A 728 33.00 -34.08 -13.31
N THR A 729 33.82 -34.81 -12.56
CA THR A 729 33.73 -35.03 -11.10
C THR A 729 34.25 -33.83 -10.31
N GLU A 730 33.56 -33.48 -9.21
CA GLU A 730 33.90 -32.39 -8.26
C GLU A 730 35.37 -32.38 -7.80
N GLU A 731 36.03 -33.54 -7.82
CA GLU A 731 37.45 -33.70 -7.49
C GLU A 731 38.40 -32.90 -8.39
N GLU A 732 38.07 -32.67 -9.66
CA GLU A 732 38.93 -31.93 -10.58
C GLU A 732 38.97 -30.42 -10.24
N GLU A 733 37.84 -29.85 -9.81
CA GLU A 733 37.74 -28.44 -9.41
C GLU A 733 38.52 -28.14 -8.12
N PHE A 734 38.48 -29.05 -7.15
CA PHE A 734 39.25 -28.90 -5.90
C PHE A 734 40.76 -29.08 -6.09
N ASN A 735 41.20 -29.83 -7.10
CA ASN A 735 42.61 -30.10 -7.35
C ASN A 735 43.28 -29.06 -8.27
N THR A 736 42.52 -28.42 -9.18
CA THR A 736 43.09 -27.51 -10.20
C THR A 736 42.60 -26.06 -10.11
N GLY A 737 41.52 -25.79 -9.36
CA GLY A 737 40.91 -24.47 -9.22
C GLY A 737 41.47 -23.60 -8.09
N PRO A 738 40.87 -22.42 -7.82
CA PRO A 738 41.32 -21.46 -6.80
C PRO A 738 41.27 -22.03 -5.36
N LEU A 739 40.46 -23.06 -5.12
CA LEU A 739 40.38 -23.76 -3.83
C LEU A 739 41.51 -24.78 -3.62
N SER A 740 42.34 -25.04 -4.63
CA SER A 740 43.50 -25.94 -4.52
C SER A 740 44.47 -25.53 -3.41
N VAL A 741 44.59 -24.23 -3.09
CA VAL A 741 45.41 -23.75 -1.96
C VAL A 741 44.90 -24.28 -0.62
N LEU A 742 43.58 -24.29 -0.40
CA LEU A 742 42.97 -24.81 0.81
C LEU A 742 43.01 -26.35 0.82
N MET A 743 42.72 -26.99 -0.31
CA MET A 743 42.82 -28.44 -0.46
C MET A 743 44.22 -28.95 -0.16
N MET A 744 45.25 -28.32 -0.73
CA MET A 744 46.64 -28.63 -0.44
C MET A 744 47.01 -28.34 1.02
N SER A 745 46.43 -27.29 1.62
CA SER A 745 46.70 -26.96 3.02
C SER A 745 46.11 -27.96 4.01
N VAL A 746 44.93 -28.51 3.70
CA VAL A 746 44.32 -29.63 4.44
C VAL A 746 45.16 -30.89 4.26
N LYS A 747 45.46 -31.27 3.00
CA LYS A 747 46.24 -32.48 2.67
C LYS A 747 47.63 -32.48 3.31
N ASN A 748 48.35 -31.35 3.22
CA ASN A 748 49.73 -31.23 3.71
C ASN A 748 49.81 -30.72 5.15
N ASN A 749 48.66 -30.46 5.79
CA ASN A 749 48.56 -29.88 7.13
C ASN A 749 49.39 -28.59 7.27
N THR A 750 49.43 -27.72 6.26
CA THR A 750 50.23 -26.48 6.26
C THR A 750 49.45 -25.28 6.79
N GLN A 751 50.16 -24.27 7.34
CA GLN A 751 49.54 -23.01 7.74
C GLN A 751 49.22 -22.14 6.52
N VAL A 752 48.12 -21.41 6.61
CA VAL A 752 47.71 -20.38 5.65
C VAL A 752 47.55 -19.04 6.36
N LEU A 753 47.85 -17.96 5.65
CA LEU A 753 47.55 -16.60 6.07
C LEU A 753 46.25 -16.15 5.42
N ILE A 754 45.26 -15.79 6.23
CA ILE A 754 43.93 -15.39 5.80
C ILE A 754 43.72 -13.93 6.19
N ASN A 755 43.51 -13.06 5.19
CA ASN A 755 43.13 -11.67 5.45
C ASN A 755 41.60 -11.59 5.55
N CYS A 756 41.11 -11.00 6.64
CA CYS A 756 39.69 -10.90 6.94
C CYS A 756 39.21 -9.45 6.88
N ARG A 757 37.89 -9.26 6.74
CA ARG A 757 37.25 -7.95 6.91
C ARG A 757 37.54 -7.39 8.32
N ASN A 758 37.55 -6.06 8.47
CA ASN A 758 37.81 -5.34 9.73
C ASN A 758 39.28 -5.36 10.24
N ASN A 759 40.26 -5.35 9.35
CA ASN A 759 41.70 -5.25 9.69
C ASN A 759 42.21 -6.40 10.58
N ARG A 760 41.67 -7.61 10.37
CA ARG A 760 42.10 -8.83 11.08
C ARG A 760 42.81 -9.76 10.11
N LYS A 761 43.91 -10.36 10.55
CA LYS A 761 44.66 -11.38 9.82
C LYS A 761 44.73 -12.64 10.67
N LEU A 762 44.49 -13.80 10.08
CA LEU A 762 44.54 -15.09 10.76
C LEU A 762 45.66 -15.92 10.15
N LEU A 763 46.54 -16.46 10.98
CA LEU A 763 47.51 -17.46 10.58
C LEU A 763 47.12 -18.78 11.26
N GLY A 764 46.68 -19.78 10.52
CA GLY A 764 46.14 -21.02 11.10
C GLY A 764 46.22 -22.21 10.15
N ARG A 765 45.97 -23.42 10.66
CA ARG A 765 45.91 -24.65 9.85
C ARG A 765 44.46 -24.98 9.50
N VAL A 766 44.16 -25.18 8.22
CA VAL A 766 42.82 -25.54 7.76
C VAL A 766 42.63 -27.04 7.95
N ARG A 767 41.56 -27.44 8.64
CA ARG A 767 41.17 -28.85 8.83
C ARG A 767 40.07 -29.30 7.89
N ALA A 768 39.14 -28.42 7.61
CA ALA A 768 38.06 -28.65 6.66
C ALA A 768 37.65 -27.31 6.04
N PHE A 769 37.17 -27.36 4.81
CA PHE A 769 36.55 -26.22 4.16
C PHE A 769 35.48 -26.70 3.18
N ASP A 770 34.54 -25.81 2.84
CA ASP A 770 33.55 -26.05 1.79
C ASP A 770 33.80 -25.15 0.57
N ARG A 771 33.01 -25.33 -0.49
CA ARG A 771 33.09 -24.52 -1.71
C ARG A 771 32.85 -23.02 -1.48
N HIS A 772 32.25 -22.64 -0.35
CA HIS A 772 31.96 -21.26 0.03
C HIS A 772 33.07 -20.64 0.89
N CYS A 773 34.22 -21.32 1.05
CA CYS A 773 35.33 -20.90 1.89
C CYS A 773 34.97 -20.78 3.39
N ASN A 774 33.93 -21.48 3.87
CA ASN A 774 33.77 -21.69 5.30
C ASN A 774 34.87 -22.65 5.77
N MET A 775 35.60 -22.32 6.83
CA MET A 775 36.79 -23.06 7.25
C MET A 775 36.73 -23.42 8.73
N VAL A 776 37.14 -24.65 9.03
CA VAL A 776 37.51 -25.07 10.37
C VAL A 776 39.02 -24.93 10.49
N LEU A 777 39.47 -24.04 11.38
CA LEU A 777 40.87 -23.72 11.61
C LEU A 777 41.34 -24.21 12.98
N GLU A 778 42.58 -24.69 13.05
CA GLU A 778 43.27 -25.03 14.29
C GLU A 778 44.57 -24.24 14.46
N ASN A 779 44.98 -24.04 15.72
CA ASN A 779 46.21 -23.33 16.09
C ASN A 779 46.31 -21.96 15.43
N VAL A 780 45.23 -21.17 15.57
CA VAL A 780 45.07 -19.88 14.90
C VAL A 780 45.72 -18.77 15.72
N ARG A 781 46.62 -18.04 15.09
CA ARG A 781 47.11 -16.75 15.57
C ARG A 781 46.35 -15.63 14.85
N GLU A 782 45.48 -14.96 15.58
CA GLU A 782 44.78 -13.78 15.09
C GLU A 782 45.60 -12.53 15.38
N MET A 783 45.77 -11.66 14.39
CA MET A 783 46.57 -10.44 14.44
C MET A 783 45.73 -9.24 13.97
N TRP A 784 45.81 -8.12 14.68
CA TRP A 784 45.16 -6.86 14.31
C TRP A 784 45.99 -5.67 14.80
N THR A 785 45.72 -4.49 14.25
CA THR A 785 46.36 -3.25 14.69
C THR A 785 45.34 -2.38 15.42
N GLU A 786 45.68 -1.94 16.63
CA GLU A 786 44.84 -1.07 17.47
C GLU A 786 45.53 0.28 17.69
N VAL A 787 44.78 1.38 17.65
CA VAL A 787 45.31 2.72 17.98
C VAL A 787 44.86 3.08 19.39
N PRO A 788 45.77 3.18 20.38
CA PRO A 788 45.41 3.52 21.75
C PRO A 788 44.73 4.88 21.83
N LYS A 789 43.62 4.99 22.58
CA LYS A 789 42.97 6.27 22.85
C LYS A 789 43.84 7.08 23.83
N THR A 790 44.45 8.17 23.37
CA THR A 790 45.11 9.14 24.27
C THR A 790 44.10 10.13 24.84
N GLY A 791 44.26 10.48 26.12
CA GLY A 791 43.46 11.53 26.77
C GLY A 791 43.58 12.87 26.05
N LYS A 792 42.52 13.68 26.12
CA LYS A 792 42.40 14.97 25.41
C LYS A 792 43.65 15.82 25.65
N GLY A 793 44.39 16.13 24.57
CA GLY A 793 45.51 17.07 24.58
C GLY A 793 46.91 16.49 24.33
N LYS A 794 47.09 15.18 24.16
CA LYS A 794 48.40 14.58 23.77
C LYS A 794 48.39 14.02 22.34
N LYS A 795 49.53 14.12 21.63
CA LYS A 795 49.74 13.65 20.24
C LYS A 795 49.20 12.22 20.04
N LYS A 796 48.61 11.94 18.86
CA LYS A 796 48.07 10.62 18.48
C LYS A 796 49.07 9.51 18.80
N ALA A 797 48.63 8.49 19.56
CA ALA A 797 49.45 7.31 19.84
C ALA A 797 49.73 6.53 18.54
N LEU A 798 50.92 5.94 18.46
CA LEU A 798 51.31 5.09 17.34
C LEU A 798 50.43 3.81 17.32
N PRO A 799 50.09 3.27 16.14
CA PRO A 799 49.37 2.00 16.03
C PRO A 799 50.17 0.87 16.67
N VAL A 800 49.52 0.08 17.52
CA VAL A 800 50.11 -1.07 18.21
C VAL A 800 49.56 -2.35 17.59
N ASN A 801 50.46 -3.24 17.16
CA ASN A 801 50.06 -4.57 16.71
C ASN A 801 49.73 -5.45 17.91
N ARG A 802 48.59 -6.12 17.85
CA ARG A 802 48.11 -7.08 18.84
C ARG A 802 47.91 -8.43 18.17
N ASP A 803 48.13 -9.48 18.94
CA ASP A 803 47.82 -10.82 18.53
C ASP A 803 47.25 -11.66 19.67
N ARG A 804 46.50 -12.69 19.33
CA ARG A 804 46.02 -13.70 20.28
C ARG A 804 46.00 -15.08 19.65
N PHE A 805 46.16 -16.09 20.49
CA PHE A 805 46.10 -17.49 20.09
C PHE A 805 44.69 -18.06 20.33
N ILE A 806 44.19 -18.83 19.37
CA ILE A 806 42.89 -19.48 19.40
C ILE A 806 43.09 -20.93 18.94
N SER A 807 42.77 -21.89 19.82
CA SER A 807 43.04 -23.31 19.58
C SER A 807 42.24 -23.87 18.41
N LYS A 808 40.93 -23.54 18.35
CA LYS A 808 40.01 -23.93 17.28
C LYS A 808 39.10 -22.75 16.93
N MET A 809 38.90 -22.50 15.64
CA MET A 809 38.07 -21.41 15.15
C MET A 809 37.28 -21.87 13.93
N PHE A 810 35.98 -21.56 13.91
CA PHE A 810 35.20 -21.62 12.69
C PHE A 810 35.18 -20.23 12.04
N LEU A 811 35.59 -20.16 10.79
CA LEU A 811 35.63 -18.93 9.99
C LEU A 811 34.60 -19.03 8.86
N ARG A 812 33.70 -18.05 8.79
CA ARG A 812 32.70 -17.96 7.73
C ARG A 812 33.33 -17.37 6.46
N GLY A 813 33.03 -17.93 5.30
CA GLY A 813 33.68 -17.59 4.03
C GLY A 813 33.43 -16.15 3.56
N ASP A 814 32.31 -15.54 3.94
CA ASP A 814 32.01 -14.12 3.65
C ASP A 814 32.89 -13.12 4.41
N SER A 815 33.62 -13.59 5.43
CA SER A 815 34.60 -12.79 6.18
C SER A 815 35.99 -12.81 5.55
N VAL A 816 36.24 -13.73 4.61
CA VAL A 816 37.54 -13.95 3.96
C VAL A 816 37.69 -12.99 2.76
N ILE A 817 38.81 -12.27 2.72
CA ILE A 817 39.18 -11.41 1.59
C ILE A 817 40.16 -12.15 0.66
N ILE A 818 41.20 -12.76 1.24
CA ILE A 818 42.20 -13.52 0.50
C ILE A 818 42.84 -14.59 1.39
N VAL A 819 43.15 -15.74 0.82
CA VAL A 819 43.92 -16.81 1.44
C VAL A 819 45.26 -16.93 0.72
N LEU A 820 46.33 -16.83 1.47
CA LEU A 820 47.69 -16.97 0.97
C LEU A 820 48.34 -18.19 1.62
N ARG A 821 49.15 -18.92 0.85
CA ARG A 821 50.07 -19.89 1.43
C ARG A 821 50.99 -19.14 2.37
N ASN A 822 51.22 -19.67 3.58
CA ASN A 822 52.17 -19.04 4.49
C ASN A 822 53.57 -19.06 3.83
N PRO A 823 54.16 -17.89 3.50
CA PRO A 823 55.56 -17.88 3.07
C PRO A 823 56.38 -18.41 4.25
N LYS A 824 57.20 -19.43 4.00
CA LYS A 824 58.16 -19.89 5.01
C LYS A 824 59.12 -18.78 5.37
#